data_AF-A0A9P8TSJ3-F1
#
_entry.id   AF-A0A9P8TSJ3-F1
#
_cell.length_a   1.000
_cell.length_b   1.000
_cell.length_c   1.000
_cell.angle_alpha   90.00
_cell.angle_beta   90.00
_cell.angle_gamma   90.00
#
_symmetry.space_group_name_H-M   'P 1'
#
loop_
_entity.id
_entity.type
_entity.pdbx_description
1 polymer ?
#
loop_
_entity_poly.entity_id
_entity_poly.type
_entity_poly.pdbx_seq_one_letter_code
_entity_poly.pdbx_strand_id
1 'polypeptide(L)'
;MASNLCWGSEILAAAIRMEKMRGSRAALAARITKSLRDAEAEFQPYDAATWEAVCDVLSGKHGSDGVWAIFQSIWYGGKHEVITLSGAEVLRSKILSAALGSDSRLAALFAAVQQLLARDNFQWPNFYAKTIRFFLERGKYEEAIRWDELLAPVLPPGADEFGALIAASVVKPTPEMQSTLTTLYVSSTNRQLYDHVIPALFASGQSKLARTWRKKFVVFKDLPLTSRSRPFLLFLASYYPHIQLTESELVVAKLDRRDGAAEADDDGAFFEVDRKGVQRKGTHSDALVAKWFASTWTSVEFAINLIYKLGARTIGPRSLQSLALRDPDAREVASRIDQAERLGIRISSQSYCKILVSFARSGEDDLLNDLLHCDIHPDEFEDMETRHSLMAEAARTGDWKMERLFQGIEWAIETGPTSRRLNSLLRSELSKRSLGKAREVLDRMEALKINMAQASATGLLKRVFWKLGSHPPQRWRQRLSQKNIGPGNSDDPVLDRALNVIRRISCHDVAIPIRYWKTLLYKLGRSRRLDELEQLSLEIMQFYTPPYGGLVPVHREDLPKHFNTEEREYMPADLPFVHHHHPIRLIFDASLQRSIVRWGFDQTLATKPRPPTSLTPLQTASFSQFDVARGVRLLAALRDHGALIDRQVVRSSVVSRIATGMVPGRPRHRARDSVEFSIESLMDLIEEAWGSEMFPDMPRVIREVETRKSKLWNRYPRLIKRAFDKDFT
;
A
#
# COMPACT_ATOMS: atom_id res chain seq x y z
N MET A 1 -63.54 -29.95 -14.71
CA MET A 1 -64.17 -28.76 -14.08
C MET A 1 -63.48 -28.28 -12.80
N ALA A 2 -62.67 -29.10 -12.09
CA ALA A 2 -61.96 -28.67 -10.87
C ALA A 2 -60.67 -27.85 -11.11
N SER A 3 -60.06 -27.90 -12.30
CA SER A 3 -58.79 -27.22 -12.62
C SER A 3 -58.94 -25.74 -13.02
N ASN A 4 -60.11 -25.29 -13.48
CA ASN A 4 -60.37 -23.88 -13.82
C ASN A 4 -60.70 -23.01 -12.59
N LEU A 5 -61.05 -23.62 -11.46
CA LEU A 5 -61.35 -22.88 -10.21
C LEU A 5 -60.08 -22.50 -9.42
N CYS A 6 -58.98 -23.22 -9.60
CA CYS A 6 -57.72 -22.97 -8.89
C CYS A 6 -56.91 -21.80 -9.49
N TRP A 7 -56.97 -21.61 -10.82
CA TRP A 7 -56.36 -20.47 -11.50
C TRP A 7 -57.11 -19.15 -11.23
N GLY A 8 -58.44 -19.21 -11.07
CA GLY A 8 -59.26 -18.05 -10.73
C GLY A 8 -58.95 -17.50 -9.33
N SER A 9 -58.67 -18.35 -8.34
CA SER A 9 -58.37 -17.91 -6.97
C SER A 9 -57.00 -17.27 -6.83
N GLU A 10 -55.98 -17.73 -7.57
CA GLU A 10 -54.65 -17.14 -7.53
C GLU A 10 -54.59 -15.77 -8.22
N ILE A 11 -55.31 -15.59 -9.33
CA ILE A 11 -55.43 -14.30 -10.01
C ILE A 11 -56.20 -13.30 -9.14
N LEU A 12 -57.27 -13.74 -8.47
CA LEU A 12 -58.03 -12.90 -7.54
C LEU A 12 -57.19 -12.53 -6.30
N ALA A 13 -56.41 -13.46 -5.75
CA ALA A 13 -55.51 -13.18 -4.63
C ALA A 13 -54.37 -12.22 -5.02
N ALA A 14 -53.83 -12.33 -6.24
CA ALA A 14 -52.86 -11.39 -6.78
C ALA A 14 -53.47 -10.00 -7.02
N ALA A 15 -54.69 -9.93 -7.55
CA ALA A 15 -55.43 -8.68 -7.74
C ALA A 15 -55.74 -8.00 -6.39
N ILE A 16 -56.21 -8.75 -5.39
CA ILE A 16 -56.47 -8.24 -4.04
C ILE A 16 -55.16 -7.78 -3.36
N ARG A 17 -54.03 -8.49 -3.53
CA ARG A 17 -52.72 -8.04 -3.06
C ARG A 17 -52.28 -6.75 -3.74
N MET A 18 -52.47 -6.64 -5.05
CA MET A 18 -52.14 -5.43 -5.80
C MET A 18 -53.03 -4.25 -5.37
N GLU A 19 -54.31 -4.47 -5.14
CA GLU A 19 -55.26 -3.45 -4.70
C GLU A 19 -54.99 -3.01 -3.25
N LYS A 20 -54.63 -3.94 -2.36
CA LYS A 20 -54.19 -3.65 -0.99
C LYS A 20 -52.85 -2.90 -0.96
N MET A 21 -51.90 -3.25 -1.83
CA MET A 21 -50.66 -2.48 -2.01
C MET A 21 -50.92 -1.09 -2.60
N ARG A 22 -51.91 -0.95 -3.49
CA ARG A 22 -52.32 0.34 -4.07
C ARG A 22 -52.96 1.25 -3.03
N GLY A 23 -53.85 0.71 -2.19
CA GLY A 23 -54.45 1.43 -1.06
C GLY A 23 -53.42 1.84 0.00
N SER A 24 -52.46 0.96 0.31
CA SER A 24 -51.36 1.28 1.22
C SER A 24 -50.44 2.39 0.68
N ARG A 25 -50.10 2.35 -0.61
CA ARG A 25 -49.31 3.42 -1.26
C ARG A 25 -50.07 4.74 -1.33
N ALA A 26 -51.38 4.73 -1.57
CA ALA A 26 -52.20 5.95 -1.56
C ALA A 26 -52.28 6.58 -0.16
N ALA A 27 -52.43 5.76 0.89
CA ALA A 27 -52.41 6.23 2.27
C ALA A 27 -51.04 6.78 2.68
N LEU A 28 -49.94 6.14 2.25
CA LEU A 28 -48.59 6.65 2.47
C LEU A 28 -48.36 7.99 1.75
N ALA A 29 -48.79 8.09 0.48
CA ALA A 29 -48.71 9.34 -0.28
C ALA A 29 -49.47 10.46 0.43
N ALA A 30 -50.69 10.22 0.90
CA ALA A 30 -51.47 11.22 1.64
C ALA A 30 -50.79 11.68 2.95
N ARG A 31 -50.13 10.77 3.68
CA ARG A 31 -49.36 11.11 4.88
C ARG A 31 -48.14 11.97 4.55
N ILE A 32 -47.41 11.61 3.49
CA ILE A 32 -46.25 12.38 3.01
C ILE A 32 -46.70 13.77 2.57
N THR A 33 -47.79 13.89 1.80
CA THR A 33 -48.32 15.20 1.37
C THR A 33 -48.75 16.08 2.54
N LYS A 34 -49.34 15.49 3.59
CA LYS A 34 -49.68 16.22 4.82
C LYS A 34 -48.41 16.72 5.52
N SER A 35 -47.44 15.85 5.76
CA SER A 35 -46.17 16.22 6.42
C SER A 35 -45.34 17.22 5.61
N LEU A 36 -45.42 17.18 4.28
CA LEU A 36 -44.82 18.19 3.40
C LEU A 36 -45.49 19.56 3.59
N ARG A 37 -46.82 19.64 3.61
CA ARG A 37 -47.54 20.90 3.84
C ARG A 37 -47.27 21.49 5.22
N ASP A 38 -47.23 20.64 6.24
CA ASP A 38 -46.92 21.06 7.61
C ASP A 38 -45.51 21.64 7.70
N ALA A 39 -44.53 21.00 7.02
CA ALA A 39 -43.15 21.49 6.96
C ALA A 39 -43.01 22.76 6.09
N GLU A 40 -43.62 22.82 4.91
CA GLU A 40 -43.59 24.02 4.05
C GLU A 40 -44.20 25.27 4.71
N ALA A 41 -45.16 25.09 5.64
CA ALA A 41 -45.74 26.19 6.41
C ALA A 41 -44.80 26.70 7.53
N GLU A 42 -43.91 25.86 8.03
CA GLU A 42 -43.00 26.14 9.14
C GLU A 42 -41.73 26.88 8.69
N PHE A 43 -41.30 26.68 7.43
CA PHE A 43 -40.08 27.29 6.90
C PHE A 43 -40.37 28.30 5.77
N GLN A 44 -40.40 29.59 6.12
CA GLN A 44 -40.28 30.73 5.20
C GLN A 44 -39.03 31.52 5.58
N PRO A 45 -38.12 31.88 4.64
CA PRO A 45 -38.29 32.04 3.19
C PRO A 45 -37.69 30.90 2.32
N TYR A 46 -38.05 30.89 1.03
CA TYR A 46 -37.67 29.88 0.03
C TYR A 46 -36.20 29.99 -0.43
N ASP A 47 -35.26 29.56 0.40
CA ASP A 47 -33.86 29.34 0.01
C ASP A 47 -33.53 27.84 -0.09
N ALA A 48 -32.38 27.53 -0.69
CA ALA A 48 -31.93 26.15 -0.87
C ALA A 48 -31.76 25.41 0.49
N ALA A 49 -31.34 26.13 1.53
CA ALA A 49 -31.13 25.61 2.88
C ALA A 49 -32.45 25.18 3.54
N THR A 50 -33.52 25.96 3.34
CA THR A 50 -34.87 25.65 3.83
C THR A 50 -35.42 24.38 3.19
N TRP A 51 -35.30 24.24 1.88
CA TRP A 51 -35.73 23.02 1.19
C TRP A 51 -34.88 21.81 1.57
N GLU A 52 -33.60 22.02 1.88
CA GLU A 52 -32.75 20.97 2.40
C GLU A 52 -33.17 20.52 3.80
N ALA A 53 -33.50 21.45 4.70
CA ALA A 53 -34.00 21.13 6.03
C ALA A 53 -35.33 20.35 5.98
N VAL A 54 -36.26 20.78 5.11
CA VAL A 54 -37.50 20.04 4.83
C VAL A 54 -37.19 18.65 4.27
N CYS A 55 -36.18 18.55 3.39
CA CYS A 55 -35.71 17.28 2.85
C CYS A 55 -35.15 16.35 3.92
N ASP A 56 -34.44 16.85 4.93
CA ASP A 56 -33.93 16.03 6.03
C ASP A 56 -35.03 15.52 6.95
N VAL A 57 -36.01 16.37 7.28
CA VAL A 57 -37.17 15.98 8.09
C VAL A 57 -37.98 14.88 7.38
N LEU A 58 -38.25 15.04 6.08
CA LEU A 58 -39.03 14.07 5.32
C LEU A 58 -38.24 12.81 4.95
N SER A 59 -36.93 12.93 4.71
CA SER A 59 -36.04 11.77 4.56
C SER A 59 -36.01 10.94 5.84
N GLY A 60 -35.92 11.58 7.02
CA GLY A 60 -35.94 10.89 8.31
C GLY A 60 -37.25 10.15 8.60
N LYS A 61 -38.40 10.73 8.22
CA LYS A 61 -39.73 10.15 8.49
C LYS A 61 -40.17 9.11 7.44
N HIS A 62 -39.80 9.31 6.17
CA HIS A 62 -40.37 8.56 5.04
C HIS A 62 -39.33 8.05 4.04
N GLY A 63 -38.04 8.18 4.34
CA GLY A 63 -36.94 7.70 3.48
C GLY A 63 -36.96 8.31 2.08
N SER A 64 -36.67 7.50 1.07
CA SER A 64 -36.62 7.91 -0.34
C SER A 64 -37.96 8.44 -0.88
N ASP A 65 -39.07 8.00 -0.30
CA ASP A 65 -40.41 8.41 -0.75
C ASP A 65 -40.74 9.84 -0.32
N GLY A 66 -40.25 10.25 0.87
CA GLY A 66 -40.35 11.63 1.34
C GLY A 66 -39.54 12.60 0.46
N VAL A 67 -38.30 12.22 0.12
CA VAL A 67 -37.42 13.01 -0.76
C VAL A 67 -38.02 13.14 -2.17
N TRP A 68 -38.60 12.06 -2.71
CA TRP A 68 -39.23 12.09 -4.02
C TRP A 68 -40.48 12.98 -4.05
N ALA A 69 -41.27 13.01 -2.97
CA ALA A 69 -42.43 13.89 -2.87
C ALA A 69 -42.04 15.38 -2.86
N ILE A 70 -40.90 15.72 -2.26
CA ILE A 70 -40.35 17.09 -2.34
C ILE A 70 -39.99 17.45 -3.78
N PHE A 71 -39.31 16.55 -4.50
CA PHE A 71 -39.02 16.78 -5.92
C PHE A 71 -40.30 17.02 -6.72
N GLN A 72 -41.34 16.21 -6.50
CA GLN A 72 -42.64 16.41 -7.15
C GLN A 72 -43.30 17.74 -6.77
N SER A 73 -43.23 18.17 -5.50
CA SER A 73 -43.74 19.47 -5.05
C SER A 73 -43.03 20.62 -5.76
N ILE A 74 -41.70 20.59 -5.80
CA ILE A 74 -40.88 21.61 -6.47
C ILE A 74 -41.18 21.64 -7.98
N TRP A 75 -41.24 20.46 -8.61
CA TRP A 75 -41.39 20.32 -10.05
C TRP A 75 -42.79 20.70 -10.55
N TYR A 76 -43.85 20.18 -9.92
CA TYR A 76 -45.23 20.51 -10.31
C TYR A 76 -45.71 21.85 -9.74
N GLY A 77 -45.10 22.33 -8.66
CA GLY A 77 -45.32 23.67 -8.12
C GLY A 77 -44.65 24.79 -8.92
N GLY A 78 -43.92 24.47 -10.00
CA GLY A 78 -43.28 25.45 -10.88
C GLY A 78 -42.06 26.17 -10.29
N LYS A 79 -41.52 25.68 -9.16
CA LYS A 79 -40.39 26.30 -8.44
C LYS A 79 -39.04 25.75 -8.94
N HIS A 80 -38.87 25.67 -10.25
CA HIS A 80 -37.70 25.00 -10.88
C HIS A 80 -36.36 25.65 -10.50
N GLU A 81 -36.38 26.96 -10.24
CA GLU A 81 -35.22 27.77 -9.85
C GLU A 81 -34.50 27.24 -8.59
N VAL A 82 -35.25 26.62 -7.65
CA VAL A 82 -34.69 26.05 -6.41
C VAL A 82 -33.64 24.96 -6.70
N ILE A 83 -33.84 24.19 -7.77
CA ILE A 83 -32.93 23.12 -8.18
C ILE A 83 -31.67 23.70 -8.83
N THR A 84 -31.77 24.85 -9.49
CA THR A 84 -30.68 25.49 -10.21
C THR A 84 -29.78 26.34 -9.31
N LEU A 85 -30.19 26.64 -8.08
CA LEU A 85 -29.39 27.39 -7.11
C LEU A 85 -28.04 26.72 -6.81
N SER A 86 -26.98 27.51 -6.74
CA SER A 86 -25.61 27.04 -6.46
C SER A 86 -25.50 26.30 -5.12
N GLY A 87 -26.24 26.74 -4.09
CA GLY A 87 -26.29 26.09 -2.78
C GLY A 87 -27.08 24.78 -2.71
N ALA A 88 -27.79 24.38 -3.76
CA ALA A 88 -28.68 23.20 -3.75
C ALA A 88 -27.97 21.87 -4.08
N GLU A 89 -26.64 21.77 -3.90
CA GLU A 89 -25.88 20.55 -4.24
C GLU A 89 -26.34 19.32 -3.45
N VAL A 90 -26.55 19.48 -2.13
CA VAL A 90 -26.94 18.38 -1.26
C VAL A 90 -28.38 17.94 -1.57
N LEU A 91 -29.28 18.90 -1.77
CA LEU A 91 -30.66 18.65 -2.21
C LEU A 91 -30.69 17.86 -3.53
N ARG A 92 -29.93 18.31 -4.56
CA ARG A 92 -29.80 17.59 -5.84
C ARG A 92 -29.28 16.16 -5.64
N SER A 93 -28.27 15.98 -4.79
CA SER A 93 -27.71 14.66 -4.50
C SER A 93 -28.72 13.73 -3.81
N LYS A 94 -29.51 14.25 -2.86
CA LYS A 94 -30.59 13.52 -2.17
C LYS A 94 -31.71 13.12 -3.15
N ILE A 95 -32.15 14.03 -4.02
CA ILE A 95 -33.17 13.75 -5.04
C ILE A 95 -32.71 12.65 -6.00
N LEU A 96 -31.48 12.74 -6.52
CA LEU A 96 -30.93 11.72 -7.41
C LEU A 96 -30.86 10.36 -6.72
N SER A 97 -30.37 10.30 -5.47
CA SER A 97 -30.29 9.04 -4.73
C SER A 97 -31.67 8.44 -4.42
N ALA A 98 -32.70 9.26 -4.21
CA ALA A 98 -34.09 8.79 -4.11
C ALA A 98 -34.66 8.27 -5.45
N ALA A 99 -34.24 8.85 -6.58
CA ALA A 99 -34.66 8.43 -7.91
C ALA A 99 -34.02 7.12 -8.36
N LEU A 100 -32.74 6.90 -8.03
CA LEU A 100 -31.99 5.68 -8.39
C LEU A 100 -32.63 4.39 -7.83
N GLY A 101 -33.48 4.48 -6.81
CA GLY A 101 -34.22 3.34 -6.26
C GLY A 101 -35.36 2.81 -7.14
N SER A 102 -35.79 3.53 -8.19
CA SER A 102 -36.93 3.15 -9.03
C SER A 102 -36.77 3.64 -10.47
N ASP A 103 -36.79 2.74 -11.45
CA ASP A 103 -36.66 3.07 -12.88
C ASP A 103 -37.65 4.16 -13.34
N SER A 104 -38.89 4.12 -12.86
CA SER A 104 -39.91 5.13 -13.17
C SER A 104 -39.57 6.52 -12.61
N ARG A 105 -38.92 6.59 -11.44
CA ARG A 105 -38.49 7.86 -10.83
C ARG A 105 -37.26 8.39 -11.56
N LEU A 106 -36.31 7.52 -11.88
CA LEU A 106 -35.13 7.90 -12.63
C LEU A 106 -35.47 8.41 -14.05
N ALA A 107 -36.42 7.77 -14.74
CA ALA A 107 -36.93 8.26 -16.02
C ALA A 107 -37.65 9.61 -15.92
N ALA A 108 -38.48 9.80 -14.88
CA ALA A 108 -39.14 11.08 -14.64
C ALA A 108 -38.13 12.20 -14.30
N LEU A 109 -37.10 11.89 -13.50
CA LEU A 109 -36.03 12.83 -13.19
C LEU A 109 -35.20 13.14 -14.43
N PHE A 110 -34.91 12.16 -15.28
CA PHE A 110 -34.18 12.38 -16.53
C PHE A 110 -34.95 13.32 -17.48
N ALA A 111 -36.27 13.11 -17.63
CA ALA A 111 -37.12 14.03 -18.41
C ALA A 111 -37.10 15.46 -17.83
N ALA A 112 -37.08 15.59 -16.50
CA ALA A 112 -36.94 16.88 -15.84
C ALA A 112 -35.57 17.54 -16.11
N VAL A 113 -34.48 16.77 -16.04
CA VAL A 113 -33.13 17.25 -16.36
C VAL A 113 -33.03 17.69 -17.82
N GLN A 114 -33.63 16.94 -18.75
CA GLN A 114 -33.72 17.34 -20.16
C GLN A 114 -34.43 18.69 -20.35
N GLN A 115 -35.51 18.92 -19.60
CA GLN A 115 -36.25 20.19 -19.65
C GLN A 115 -35.42 21.36 -19.07
N LEU A 116 -34.71 21.16 -17.95
CA LEU A 116 -33.82 22.18 -17.38
C LEU A 116 -32.66 22.51 -18.32
N LEU A 117 -32.10 21.50 -19.00
CA LEU A 117 -31.03 21.72 -19.97
C LEU A 117 -31.54 22.50 -21.18
N ALA A 118 -32.74 22.18 -21.68
CA ALA A 118 -33.31 22.83 -22.86
C ALA A 118 -33.79 24.28 -22.59
N ARG A 119 -34.29 24.57 -21.38
CA ARG A 119 -34.86 25.89 -21.03
C ARG A 119 -33.83 26.82 -20.39
N ASP A 120 -33.05 26.31 -19.45
CA ASP A 120 -32.20 27.13 -18.57
C ASP A 120 -30.69 26.91 -18.82
N ASN A 121 -30.35 26.07 -19.81
CA ASN A 121 -28.98 25.62 -20.10
C ASN A 121 -28.27 25.03 -18.86
N PHE A 122 -29.04 24.49 -17.92
CA PHE A 122 -28.53 23.97 -16.67
C PHE A 122 -28.12 22.49 -16.83
N GLN A 123 -26.83 22.21 -16.60
CA GLN A 123 -26.31 20.85 -16.56
C GLN A 123 -26.35 20.32 -15.14
N TRP A 124 -27.07 19.22 -14.91
CA TRP A 124 -27.12 18.60 -13.59
C TRP A 124 -25.75 17.97 -13.25
N PRO A 125 -25.03 18.47 -12.23
CA PRO A 125 -23.66 18.02 -11.97
C PRO A 125 -23.59 16.56 -11.55
N ASN A 126 -22.66 15.81 -12.13
CA ASN A 126 -22.41 14.39 -11.85
C ASN A 126 -23.63 13.46 -12.02
N PHE A 127 -24.67 13.88 -12.77
CA PHE A 127 -25.86 13.06 -12.98
C PHE A 127 -25.52 11.75 -13.69
N TYR A 128 -24.77 11.85 -14.78
CA TYR A 128 -24.28 10.71 -15.53
C TYR A 128 -23.44 9.80 -14.63
N ALA A 129 -22.37 10.33 -14.01
CA ALA A 129 -21.44 9.50 -13.26
C ALA A 129 -22.08 8.80 -12.06
N LYS A 130 -22.94 9.50 -11.30
CA LYS A 130 -23.64 8.89 -10.15
C LYS A 130 -24.61 7.80 -10.58
N THR A 131 -25.29 7.97 -11.72
CA THR A 131 -26.26 6.99 -12.24
C THR A 131 -25.57 5.72 -12.72
N ILE A 132 -24.56 5.86 -13.57
CA ILE A 132 -23.82 4.70 -14.10
C ILE A 132 -23.10 3.97 -12.96
N ARG A 133 -22.42 4.70 -12.06
CA ARG A 133 -21.74 4.09 -10.89
C ARG A 133 -22.70 3.28 -10.02
N PHE A 134 -23.93 3.77 -9.79
CA PHE A 134 -24.93 3.06 -8.99
C PHE A 134 -25.28 1.69 -9.57
N PHE A 135 -25.49 1.59 -10.88
CA PHE A 135 -25.78 0.32 -11.54
C PHE A 135 -24.56 -0.62 -11.57
N LEU A 136 -23.37 -0.08 -11.83
CA LEU A 136 -22.12 -0.85 -11.79
C LEU A 136 -21.82 -1.43 -10.40
N GLU A 137 -22.03 -0.66 -9.33
CA GLU A 137 -21.80 -1.10 -7.95
C GLU A 137 -22.74 -2.23 -7.52
N ARG A 138 -23.97 -2.24 -8.03
CA ARG A 138 -25.00 -3.27 -7.75
C ARG A 138 -24.93 -4.48 -8.67
N GLY A 139 -23.99 -4.52 -9.61
CA GLY A 139 -23.85 -5.61 -10.58
C GLY A 139 -24.95 -5.63 -11.65
N LYS A 140 -25.68 -4.52 -11.83
CA LYS A 140 -26.75 -4.38 -12.82
C LYS A 140 -26.20 -3.86 -14.14
N TYR A 141 -25.41 -4.70 -14.81
CA TYR A 141 -24.60 -4.31 -15.97
C TYR A 141 -25.41 -3.91 -17.21
N GLU A 142 -26.50 -4.61 -17.50
CA GLU A 142 -27.38 -4.31 -18.64
C GLU A 142 -28.08 -2.96 -18.47
N GLU A 143 -28.55 -2.67 -17.24
CA GLU A 143 -29.15 -1.36 -16.92
C GLU A 143 -28.13 -0.23 -17.07
N ALA A 144 -26.86 -0.46 -16.71
CA ALA A 144 -25.79 0.52 -16.91
C ALA A 144 -25.56 0.87 -18.39
N ILE A 145 -25.54 -0.13 -19.29
CA ILE A 145 -25.40 0.10 -20.74
C ILE A 145 -26.62 0.83 -21.28
N ARG A 146 -27.83 0.39 -20.92
CA ARG A 146 -29.08 1.05 -21.33
C ARG A 146 -29.11 2.52 -20.93
N TRP A 147 -28.70 2.83 -19.70
CA TRP A 147 -28.65 4.21 -19.23
C TRP A 147 -27.49 5.00 -19.85
N ASP A 148 -26.37 4.39 -20.21
CA ASP A 148 -25.31 5.05 -20.97
C ASP A 148 -25.82 5.53 -22.34
N GLU A 149 -26.49 4.66 -23.09
CA GLU A 149 -27.06 4.98 -24.40
C GLU A 149 -28.08 6.13 -24.34
N LEU A 150 -28.84 6.23 -23.23
CA LEU A 150 -29.82 7.29 -23.00
C LEU A 150 -29.18 8.60 -22.53
N LEU A 151 -28.19 8.53 -21.63
CA LEU A 151 -27.62 9.71 -20.98
C LEU A 151 -26.51 10.37 -21.79
N ALA A 152 -25.62 9.59 -22.42
CA ALA A 152 -24.43 10.11 -23.09
C ALA A 152 -24.72 11.13 -24.22
N PRO A 153 -25.78 10.98 -25.05
CA PRO A 153 -26.10 11.97 -26.07
C PRO A 153 -26.60 13.31 -25.52
N VAL A 154 -27.19 13.30 -24.32
CA VAL A 154 -27.87 14.46 -23.72
C VAL A 154 -26.97 15.18 -22.71
N LEU A 155 -26.24 14.39 -21.91
CA LEU A 155 -25.33 14.83 -20.86
C LEU A 155 -23.99 14.13 -21.08
N PRO A 156 -23.22 14.53 -22.11
CA PRO A 156 -21.93 13.91 -22.37
C PRO A 156 -21.00 14.14 -21.18
N PRO A 157 -20.50 13.09 -20.53
CA PRO A 157 -19.56 13.26 -19.44
C PRO A 157 -18.24 13.82 -19.98
N GLY A 158 -17.59 14.72 -19.24
CA GLY A 158 -16.23 15.14 -19.57
C GLY A 158 -15.25 13.97 -19.51
N ALA A 159 -14.16 14.02 -20.28
CA ALA A 159 -13.16 12.95 -20.32
C ALA A 159 -12.60 12.60 -18.93
N ASP A 160 -12.42 13.60 -18.06
CA ASP A 160 -11.95 13.40 -16.68
C ASP A 160 -13.00 12.74 -15.77
N GLU A 161 -14.27 13.14 -15.87
CA GLU A 161 -15.36 12.56 -15.06
C GLU A 161 -15.63 11.11 -15.48
N PHE A 162 -15.66 10.86 -16.80
CA PHE A 162 -15.81 9.52 -17.35
C PHE A 162 -14.59 8.64 -17.03
N GLY A 163 -13.37 9.19 -17.18
CA GLY A 163 -12.13 8.51 -16.82
C GLY A 163 -12.08 8.12 -15.34
N ALA A 164 -12.49 9.01 -14.44
CA ALA A 164 -12.59 8.73 -13.01
C ALA A 164 -13.63 7.64 -12.69
N LEU A 165 -14.79 7.65 -13.35
CA LEU A 165 -15.81 6.62 -13.19
C LEU A 165 -15.32 5.23 -13.61
N ILE A 166 -14.68 5.14 -14.78
CA ILE A 166 -14.11 3.88 -15.27
C ILE A 166 -12.98 3.46 -14.33
N ALA A 167 -12.07 4.35 -13.95
CA ALA A 167 -10.95 4.05 -13.05
C ALA A 167 -11.40 3.52 -11.67
N ALA A 168 -12.51 4.02 -11.11
CA ALA A 168 -13.05 3.51 -9.86
C ALA A 168 -13.69 2.11 -10.00
N SER A 169 -14.29 1.82 -11.15
CA SER A 169 -15.04 0.57 -11.38
C SER A 169 -14.17 -0.56 -11.92
N VAL A 170 -13.15 -0.24 -12.71
CA VAL A 170 -12.27 -1.19 -13.42
C VAL A 170 -11.41 -2.02 -12.47
N VAL A 171 -11.23 -1.57 -11.23
CA VAL A 171 -10.50 -2.31 -10.17
C VAL A 171 -11.24 -3.60 -9.79
N LYS A 172 -12.53 -3.76 -10.06
CA LYS A 172 -13.23 -5.03 -9.86
C LYS A 172 -12.96 -5.98 -11.05
N PRO A 173 -12.22 -7.09 -10.88
CA PRO A 173 -11.77 -7.91 -12.01
C PRO A 173 -12.83 -8.88 -12.57
N THR A 174 -14.12 -8.71 -12.23
CA THR A 174 -15.17 -9.63 -12.69
C THR A 174 -15.35 -9.53 -14.21
N PRO A 175 -15.49 -10.66 -14.93
CA PRO A 175 -15.54 -10.65 -16.39
C PRO A 175 -16.73 -9.83 -16.92
N GLU A 176 -17.87 -9.86 -16.25
CA GLU A 176 -19.07 -9.09 -16.59
C GLU A 176 -18.82 -7.58 -16.46
N MET A 177 -18.15 -7.14 -15.38
CA MET A 177 -17.76 -5.75 -15.19
C MET A 177 -16.80 -5.30 -16.29
N GLN A 178 -15.76 -6.08 -16.56
CA GLN A 178 -14.76 -5.72 -17.57
C GLN A 178 -15.34 -5.67 -18.98
N SER A 179 -16.28 -6.57 -19.30
CA SER A 179 -17.04 -6.54 -20.56
C SER A 179 -17.87 -5.26 -20.65
N THR A 180 -18.63 -4.94 -19.61
CA THR A 180 -19.48 -3.76 -19.55
C THR A 180 -18.67 -2.47 -19.70
N LEU A 181 -17.59 -2.31 -18.94
CA LEU A 181 -16.70 -1.14 -19.04
C LEU A 181 -16.06 -1.03 -20.43
N THR A 182 -15.77 -2.16 -21.08
CA THR A 182 -15.27 -2.16 -22.46
C THR A 182 -16.34 -1.63 -23.41
N THR A 183 -17.59 -2.09 -23.28
CA THR A 183 -18.71 -1.60 -24.09
C THR A 183 -18.91 -0.10 -23.91
N LEU A 184 -18.94 0.39 -22.66
CA LEU A 184 -19.05 1.82 -22.34
C LEU A 184 -17.89 2.64 -22.94
N TYR A 185 -16.67 2.12 -22.89
CA TYR A 185 -15.53 2.80 -23.50
C TYR A 185 -15.66 2.90 -25.02
N VAL A 186 -16.05 1.81 -25.68
CA VAL A 186 -16.19 1.75 -27.14
C VAL A 186 -17.35 2.61 -27.64
N SER A 187 -18.47 2.67 -26.90
CA SER A 187 -19.62 3.54 -27.21
C SER A 187 -19.31 5.02 -26.99
N SER A 188 -18.43 5.35 -26.03
CA SER A 188 -18.10 6.74 -25.71
C SER A 188 -17.29 7.43 -26.82
N THR A 189 -17.47 8.74 -26.95
CA THR A 189 -16.63 9.63 -27.77
C THR A 189 -15.36 10.09 -27.03
N ASN A 190 -15.32 9.91 -25.71
CA ASN A 190 -14.20 10.32 -24.87
C ASN A 190 -12.96 9.48 -25.16
N ARG A 191 -11.85 10.17 -25.41
CA ARG A 191 -10.49 9.60 -25.52
C ARG A 191 -9.63 10.29 -24.44
N GLN A 192 -8.44 9.77 -24.14
CA GLN A 192 -7.56 10.18 -23.03
C GLN A 192 -7.86 9.47 -21.69
N LEU A 193 -8.42 8.26 -21.75
CA LEU A 193 -8.69 7.47 -20.54
C LEU A 193 -7.46 6.68 -20.07
N TYR A 194 -6.42 6.59 -20.89
CA TYR A 194 -5.20 5.87 -20.59
C TYR A 194 -4.63 6.26 -19.21
N ASP A 195 -4.50 7.56 -18.94
CA ASP A 195 -3.88 8.11 -17.72
C ASP A 195 -4.80 8.12 -16.49
N HIS A 196 -6.05 7.70 -16.64
CA HIS A 196 -6.97 7.49 -15.53
C HIS A 196 -7.03 6.00 -15.16
N VAL A 197 -7.19 5.14 -16.17
CA VAL A 197 -7.44 3.70 -16.00
C VAL A 197 -6.17 2.91 -15.69
N ILE A 198 -5.08 3.15 -16.43
CA ILE A 198 -3.84 2.38 -16.26
C ILE A 198 -3.20 2.62 -14.88
N PRO A 199 -3.07 3.86 -14.39
CA PRO A 199 -2.51 4.09 -13.05
C PRO A 199 -3.39 3.49 -11.95
N ALA A 200 -4.73 3.56 -12.06
CA ALA A 200 -5.64 2.97 -11.08
C ALA A 200 -5.50 1.45 -11.00
N LEU A 201 -5.45 0.78 -12.15
CA LEU A 201 -5.23 -0.67 -12.23
C LEU A 201 -3.86 -1.06 -11.66
N PHE A 202 -2.81 -0.31 -12.02
CA PHE A 202 -1.46 -0.59 -11.51
C PHE A 202 -1.36 -0.37 -10.00
N ALA A 203 -1.94 0.71 -9.47
CA ALA A 203 -1.99 0.99 -8.02
C ALA A 203 -2.75 -0.08 -7.25
N SER A 204 -3.80 -0.67 -7.84
CA SER A 204 -4.51 -1.81 -7.26
C SER A 204 -3.75 -3.15 -7.33
N GLY A 205 -2.56 -3.18 -7.94
CA GLY A 205 -1.75 -4.38 -8.08
C GLY A 205 -2.17 -5.32 -9.20
N GLN A 206 -3.01 -4.86 -10.15
CA GLN A 206 -3.59 -5.68 -11.22
C GLN A 206 -2.88 -5.45 -12.56
N SER A 207 -1.61 -5.84 -12.65
CA SER A 207 -0.79 -5.65 -13.85
C SER A 207 -1.26 -6.44 -15.07
N LYS A 208 -1.86 -7.63 -14.89
CA LYS A 208 -2.43 -8.41 -15.99
C LYS A 208 -3.61 -7.68 -16.64
N LEU A 209 -4.50 -7.13 -15.82
CA LEU A 209 -5.65 -6.38 -16.30
C LEU A 209 -5.21 -5.05 -16.94
N ALA A 210 -4.25 -4.34 -16.31
CA ALA A 210 -3.65 -3.13 -16.89
C ALA A 210 -3.05 -3.37 -18.28
N ARG A 211 -2.34 -4.49 -18.49
CA ARG A 211 -1.82 -4.86 -19.83
C ARG A 211 -2.93 -5.12 -20.85
N THR A 212 -4.03 -5.72 -20.43
CA THR A 212 -5.19 -5.97 -21.29
C THR A 212 -5.84 -4.66 -21.73
N TRP A 213 -6.06 -3.73 -20.80
CA TRP A 213 -6.58 -2.39 -21.10
C TRP A 213 -5.62 -1.56 -21.95
N ARG A 214 -4.32 -1.60 -21.67
CA ARG A 214 -3.29 -0.95 -22.50
C ARG A 214 -3.43 -1.37 -23.96
N LYS A 215 -3.52 -2.67 -24.23
CA LYS A 215 -3.66 -3.18 -25.60
C LYS A 215 -4.88 -2.58 -26.29
N LYS A 216 -6.01 -2.45 -25.59
CA LYS A 216 -7.21 -1.80 -26.12
C LYS A 216 -6.97 -0.33 -26.41
N PHE A 217 -6.46 0.44 -25.44
CA PHE A 217 -6.21 1.87 -25.62
C PHE A 217 -5.27 2.16 -26.80
N VAL A 218 -4.18 1.39 -26.94
CA VAL A 218 -3.26 1.51 -28.07
C VAL A 218 -3.97 1.27 -29.41
N VAL A 219 -4.87 0.29 -29.49
CA VAL A 219 -5.68 0.02 -30.71
C VAL A 219 -6.59 1.21 -31.05
N PHE A 220 -7.18 1.86 -30.04
CA PHE A 220 -8.02 3.05 -30.20
C PHE A 220 -7.23 4.37 -30.29
N LYS A 221 -5.89 4.31 -30.37
CA LYS A 221 -4.97 5.48 -30.36
C LYS A 221 -5.14 6.39 -29.15
N ASP A 222 -5.59 5.83 -28.03
CA ASP A 222 -5.66 6.49 -26.73
C ASP A 222 -4.33 6.25 -26.01
N LEU A 223 -3.48 7.28 -26.00
CA LEU A 223 -2.07 7.19 -25.59
C LEU A 223 -1.83 8.02 -24.32
N PRO A 224 -0.82 7.69 -23.50
CA PRO A 224 -0.50 8.47 -22.32
C PRO A 224 -0.04 9.88 -22.67
N LEU A 225 -0.49 10.86 -21.89
CA LEU A 225 -0.12 12.28 -22.01
C LEU A 225 0.62 12.79 -20.77
N THR A 226 0.43 12.12 -19.64
CA THR A 226 0.91 12.54 -18.33
C THR A 226 1.86 11.50 -17.73
N SER A 227 2.68 11.95 -16.78
CA SER A 227 3.60 11.08 -16.05
C SER A 227 2.91 10.13 -15.06
N ARG A 228 1.57 10.15 -14.96
CA ARG A 228 0.81 9.26 -14.05
C ARG A 228 0.98 7.79 -14.41
N SER A 229 1.10 7.48 -15.70
CA SER A 229 1.30 6.12 -16.21
C SER A 229 2.75 5.64 -16.15
N ARG A 230 3.71 6.51 -15.79
CA ARG A 230 5.14 6.20 -15.77
C ARG A 230 5.49 4.95 -14.93
N PRO A 231 4.96 4.73 -13.71
CA PRO A 231 5.30 3.55 -12.92
C PRO A 231 4.97 2.23 -13.64
N PHE A 232 3.81 2.17 -14.30
CA PHE A 232 3.41 1.01 -15.08
C PHE A 232 4.29 0.81 -16.32
N LEU A 233 4.64 1.89 -17.03
CA LEU A 233 5.50 1.81 -18.21
C LEU A 233 6.92 1.35 -17.86
N LEU A 234 7.49 1.85 -16.76
CA LEU A 234 8.78 1.37 -16.24
C LEU A 234 8.70 -0.10 -15.83
N PHE A 235 7.59 -0.52 -15.21
CA PHE A 235 7.34 -1.93 -14.91
C PHE A 235 7.29 -2.79 -16.18
N LEU A 236 6.61 -2.35 -17.24
CA LEU A 236 6.57 -3.09 -18.51
C LEU A 236 7.95 -3.19 -19.14
N ALA A 237 8.69 -2.09 -19.25
CA ALA A 237 10.03 -2.08 -19.84
C ALA A 237 11.00 -3.01 -19.07
N SER A 238 10.89 -3.01 -17.74
CA SER A 238 11.80 -3.74 -16.85
C SER A 238 11.46 -5.23 -16.72
N TYR A 239 10.18 -5.59 -16.58
CA TYR A 239 9.75 -6.96 -16.32
C TYR A 239 9.29 -7.68 -17.60
N TYR A 240 8.77 -6.95 -18.60
CA TYR A 240 8.29 -7.52 -19.85
C TYR A 240 8.94 -6.84 -21.07
N PRO A 241 10.28 -6.93 -21.25
CA PRO A 241 11.01 -6.21 -22.29
C PRO A 241 10.62 -6.62 -23.73
N HIS A 242 9.94 -7.76 -23.91
CA HIS A 242 9.40 -8.21 -25.18
C HIS A 242 8.13 -7.45 -25.60
N ILE A 243 7.47 -6.75 -24.67
CA ILE A 243 6.31 -5.91 -24.96
C ILE A 243 6.84 -4.55 -25.44
N GLN A 244 6.67 -4.28 -26.73
CA GLN A 244 7.10 -3.00 -27.30
C GLN A 244 6.24 -1.84 -26.78
N LEU A 245 6.90 -0.76 -26.39
CA LEU A 245 6.29 0.51 -26.02
C LEU A 245 6.17 1.40 -27.27
N THR A 246 5.07 2.15 -27.36
CA THR A 246 4.84 3.17 -28.37
C THR A 246 5.74 4.39 -28.12
N GLU A 247 5.96 5.23 -29.13
CA GLU A 247 6.79 6.44 -29.01
C GLU A 247 6.30 7.37 -27.88
N SER A 248 4.99 7.59 -27.77
CA SER A 248 4.38 8.36 -26.68
C SER A 248 4.68 7.76 -25.30
N GLU A 249 4.65 6.42 -25.19
CA GLU A 249 4.96 5.74 -23.93
C GLU A 249 6.45 5.84 -23.58
N LEU A 250 7.34 5.77 -24.57
CA LEU A 250 8.78 5.95 -24.36
C LEU A 250 9.11 7.35 -23.86
N VAL A 251 8.49 8.38 -24.45
CA VAL A 251 8.64 9.78 -24.02
C VAL A 251 8.15 9.97 -22.59
N VAL A 252 6.94 9.49 -22.26
CA VAL A 252 6.36 9.60 -20.91
C VAL A 252 7.18 8.81 -19.88
N ALA A 253 7.69 7.63 -20.26
CA ALA A 253 8.55 6.82 -19.41
C ALA A 253 9.97 7.40 -19.26
N LYS A 254 10.36 8.36 -20.12
CA LYS A 254 11.73 8.88 -20.28
C LYS A 254 12.74 7.78 -20.60
N LEU A 255 12.34 6.85 -21.47
CA LEU A 255 13.15 5.71 -21.92
C LEU A 255 13.70 5.89 -23.34
N ASP A 256 13.51 7.06 -23.92
CA ASP A 256 13.90 7.34 -25.31
C ASP A 256 15.43 7.27 -25.45
N ARG A 257 15.91 6.27 -26.18
CA ARG A 257 17.32 5.94 -26.32
C ARG A 257 17.94 6.71 -27.49
N ARG A 258 18.92 7.55 -27.18
CA ARG A 258 20.19 7.55 -27.91
C ARG A 258 21.28 7.03 -26.97
N ASP A 259 21.33 5.70 -26.83
CA ASP A 259 22.53 5.02 -26.34
C ASP A 259 23.07 4.18 -27.50
N GLY A 260 24.10 4.72 -28.17
CA GLY A 260 24.84 4.05 -29.22
C GLY A 260 25.80 4.97 -29.99
N ALA A 261 27.08 4.95 -29.59
CA ALA A 261 28.31 5.34 -30.29
C ALA A 261 29.00 6.68 -29.90
N ALA A 262 30.33 6.54 -29.70
CA ALA A 262 31.40 7.52 -29.42
C ALA A 262 31.43 8.07 -27.97
N GLU A 263 32.23 7.49 -27.07
CA GLU A 263 33.63 7.91 -26.90
C GLU A 263 34.16 8.81 -28.03
N ALA A 264 34.14 10.11 -27.76
CA ALA A 264 35.18 11.04 -28.15
C ALA A 264 35.25 12.11 -27.07
N ASP A 265 36.47 12.31 -26.56
CA ASP A 265 36.89 13.47 -25.79
C ASP A 265 36.28 14.76 -26.34
N ASP A 266 35.72 15.56 -25.44
CA ASP A 266 35.97 17.00 -25.47
C ASP A 266 35.99 17.50 -24.02
N ASP A 267 37.21 17.57 -23.49
CA ASP A 267 37.59 18.36 -22.33
C ASP A 267 37.25 19.83 -22.58
N GLY A 268 36.44 20.45 -21.70
CA GLY A 268 36.25 21.89 -21.82
C GLY A 268 35.19 22.55 -20.96
N ALA A 269 35.18 22.32 -19.64
CA ALA A 269 35.02 23.36 -18.61
C ALA A 269 34.55 22.76 -17.27
N PHE A 270 35.55 22.42 -16.46
CA PHE A 270 35.42 22.27 -15.02
C PHE A 270 34.86 23.55 -14.39
N PHE A 271 33.74 23.43 -13.67
CA PHE A 271 33.61 24.12 -12.40
C PHE A 271 33.26 23.08 -11.34
N GLU A 272 34.27 22.80 -10.50
CA GLU A 272 34.10 22.23 -9.17
C GLU A 272 32.98 22.99 -8.45
N VAL A 273 31.85 22.32 -8.21
CA VAL A 273 30.91 22.78 -7.19
C VAL A 273 31.34 22.16 -5.88
N ASP A 274 32.19 22.94 -5.21
CA ASP A 274 32.45 22.85 -3.80
C ASP A 274 31.14 22.76 -3.01
N ARG A 275 31.18 21.94 -1.97
CA ARG A 275 30.08 21.64 -1.05
C ARG A 275 29.84 22.84 -0.14
N LYS A 276 29.12 23.85 -0.61
CA LYS A 276 28.40 24.81 0.26
C LYS A 276 27.03 25.14 -0.30
N GLY A 277 26.04 25.14 0.58
CA GLY A 277 24.62 25.13 0.28
C GLY A 277 24.18 26.16 -0.77
N VAL A 278 23.60 25.68 -1.87
CA VAL A 278 22.96 26.52 -2.87
C VAL A 278 21.48 26.58 -2.57
N GLN A 279 21.09 27.65 -1.86
CA GLN A 279 19.82 28.32 -2.04
C GLN A 279 19.53 28.45 -3.55
N ARG A 280 18.52 27.75 -4.05
CA ARG A 280 18.10 27.87 -5.45
C ARG A 280 17.54 29.28 -5.67
N LYS A 281 18.18 30.01 -6.59
CA LYS A 281 17.75 31.31 -7.14
C LYS A 281 16.30 31.23 -7.63
N GLY A 282 15.42 31.73 -6.77
CA GLY A 282 14.04 32.13 -7.00
C GLY A 282 13.43 32.78 -5.75
N THR A 283 14.28 33.13 -4.78
CA THR A 283 13.89 33.54 -3.43
C THR A 283 14.27 35.00 -3.30
N HIS A 284 13.28 35.89 -3.33
CA HIS A 284 13.47 37.18 -2.66
C HIS A 284 13.81 36.87 -1.20
N SER A 285 14.86 37.49 -0.67
CA SER A 285 15.28 37.28 0.71
C SER A 285 14.10 37.50 1.64
N ASP A 286 13.85 36.58 2.57
CA ASP A 286 12.83 36.71 3.61
C ASP A 286 12.94 38.08 4.34
N ALA A 287 14.15 38.63 4.42
CA ALA A 287 14.38 39.96 4.98
C ALA A 287 13.76 41.11 4.17
N LEU A 288 13.62 40.98 2.84
CA LEU A 288 12.98 41.99 2.00
C LEU A 288 11.45 41.95 2.14
N VAL A 289 10.90 40.73 2.14
CA VAL A 289 9.47 40.50 2.33
C VAL A 289 9.04 40.92 3.74
N ALA A 290 9.85 40.64 4.77
CA ALA A 290 9.65 41.12 6.14
C ALA A 290 9.64 42.64 6.23
N LYS A 291 10.54 43.34 5.52
CA LYS A 291 10.56 44.82 5.48
C LYS A 291 9.29 45.40 4.85
N TRP A 292 8.71 44.73 3.87
CA TRP A 292 7.45 45.17 3.25
C TRP A 292 6.24 44.88 4.14
N PHE A 293 6.24 43.77 4.87
CA PHE A 293 5.25 43.56 5.91
C PHE A 293 5.44 44.55 7.07
N ALA A 294 6.65 44.94 7.44
CA ALA A 294 6.88 45.91 8.51
C ALA A 294 6.56 47.38 8.12
N SER A 295 6.48 47.71 6.82
CA SER A 295 6.30 49.11 6.39
C SER A 295 4.84 49.58 6.49
N THR A 296 4.62 50.63 7.29
CA THR A 296 3.30 51.21 7.58
C THR A 296 2.68 51.99 6.42
N TRP A 297 3.39 52.21 5.31
CA TRP A 297 2.89 52.98 4.17
C TRP A 297 1.95 52.20 3.23
N THR A 298 1.70 50.89 3.47
CA THR A 298 0.80 50.07 2.63
C THR A 298 -0.14 49.19 3.46
N SER A 299 -1.33 48.87 2.94
CA SER A 299 -2.21 47.86 3.54
C SER A 299 -1.63 46.45 3.36
N VAL A 300 -1.98 45.54 4.26
CA VAL A 300 -1.42 44.18 4.28
C VAL A 300 -1.89 43.37 3.07
N GLU A 301 -3.11 43.60 2.60
CA GLU A 301 -3.64 43.02 1.37
C GLU A 301 -2.87 43.48 0.12
N PHE A 302 -2.47 44.76 0.08
CA PHE A 302 -1.63 45.29 -0.99
C PHE A 302 -0.24 44.64 -0.96
N ALA A 303 0.35 44.48 0.22
CA ALA A 303 1.64 43.82 0.39
C ALA A 303 1.60 42.35 -0.08
N ILE A 304 0.60 41.57 0.33
CA ILE A 304 0.44 40.16 -0.09
C ILE A 304 0.30 40.06 -1.63
N ASN A 305 -0.53 40.92 -2.25
CA ASN A 305 -0.70 40.94 -3.70
C ASN A 305 0.56 41.41 -4.46
N LEU A 306 1.29 42.37 -3.90
CA LEU A 306 2.56 42.85 -4.47
C LEU A 306 3.63 41.76 -4.43
N ILE A 307 3.76 41.05 -3.31
CA ILE A 307 4.69 39.92 -3.12
C ILE A 307 4.37 38.80 -4.12
N TYR A 308 3.09 38.47 -4.32
CA TYR A 308 2.63 37.53 -5.35
C TYR A 308 3.04 37.98 -6.76
N LYS A 309 2.72 39.23 -7.15
CA LYS A 309 3.05 39.78 -8.48
C LYS A 309 4.55 39.86 -8.76
N LEU A 310 5.36 40.05 -7.72
CA LEU A 310 6.82 40.07 -7.80
C LEU A 310 7.46 38.67 -7.78
N GLY A 311 6.65 37.61 -7.77
CA GLY A 311 7.10 36.23 -7.96
C GLY A 311 7.64 35.54 -6.70
N ALA A 312 7.39 36.08 -5.50
CA ALA A 312 7.74 35.40 -4.27
C ALA A 312 6.79 34.21 -4.02
N ARG A 313 7.37 33.01 -3.96
CA ARG A 313 6.61 31.76 -3.81
C ARG A 313 6.60 31.21 -2.38
N THR A 314 7.38 31.81 -1.47
CA THR A 314 7.53 31.33 -0.09
C THR A 314 7.64 32.49 0.91
N ILE A 315 6.90 32.44 2.02
CA ILE A 315 7.04 33.33 3.18
C ILE A 315 7.89 32.62 4.25
N GLY A 316 8.99 33.24 4.66
CA GLY A 316 9.87 32.74 5.73
C GLY A 316 9.49 33.27 7.13
N PRO A 317 10.29 32.94 8.15
CA PRO A 317 9.96 33.19 9.55
C PRO A 317 9.86 34.68 9.89
N ARG A 318 10.76 35.52 9.35
CA ARG A 318 10.78 36.96 9.66
C ARG A 318 9.65 37.68 8.95
N SER A 319 9.32 37.25 7.73
CA SER A 319 8.17 37.77 7.00
C SER A 319 6.87 37.42 7.68
N LEU A 320 6.74 36.17 8.13
CA LEU A 320 5.54 35.71 8.83
C LEU A 320 5.38 36.40 10.20
N GLN A 321 6.47 36.58 10.94
CA GLN A 321 6.47 37.36 12.18
C GLN A 321 6.04 38.81 11.92
N SER A 322 6.61 39.45 10.89
CA SER A 322 6.25 40.83 10.52
C SER A 322 4.81 40.95 10.03
N LEU A 323 4.27 39.93 9.38
CA LEU A 323 2.86 39.85 9.00
C LEU A 323 1.96 39.74 10.23
N ALA A 324 2.32 38.86 11.17
CA ALA A 324 1.57 38.60 12.39
C ALA A 324 1.62 39.77 13.38
N LEU A 325 2.74 40.50 13.48
CA LEU A 325 2.87 41.70 14.32
C LEU A 325 1.97 42.88 13.88
N ARG A 326 1.37 42.82 12.68
CA ARG A 326 0.45 43.86 12.20
C ARG A 326 -0.98 43.68 12.68
N ASP A 327 -1.33 42.48 13.16
CA ASP A 327 -2.66 42.20 13.68
C ASP A 327 -2.57 41.73 15.12
N PRO A 328 -3.41 42.28 16.01
CA PRO A 328 -3.46 41.81 17.38
C PRO A 328 -4.19 40.47 17.53
N ASP A 329 -5.01 40.06 16.55
CA ASP A 329 -5.94 38.93 16.69
C ASP A 329 -5.51 37.69 15.88
N ALA A 330 -5.46 36.51 16.51
CA ALA A 330 -5.07 35.24 15.87
C ALA A 330 -5.96 34.88 14.66
N ARG A 331 -7.24 35.24 14.71
CA ARG A 331 -8.20 35.02 13.62
C ARG A 331 -7.87 35.86 12.37
N GLU A 332 -7.42 37.09 12.55
CA GLU A 332 -7.01 37.96 11.45
C GLU A 332 -5.70 37.46 10.83
N VAL A 333 -4.73 37.07 11.66
CA VAL A 333 -3.48 36.44 11.22
C VAL A 333 -3.75 35.17 10.42
N ALA A 334 -4.68 34.31 10.89
CA ALA A 334 -5.08 33.09 10.17
C ALA A 334 -5.75 33.40 8.82
N SER A 335 -6.63 34.39 8.76
CA SER A 335 -7.28 34.84 7.51
C SER A 335 -6.27 35.30 6.47
N ARG A 336 -5.23 36.04 6.89
CA ARG A 336 -4.15 36.52 6.01
C ARG A 336 -3.21 35.42 5.56
N ILE A 337 -2.94 34.45 6.43
CA ILE A 337 -2.23 33.20 6.07
C ILE A 337 -3.01 32.46 4.98
N ASP A 338 -4.32 32.28 5.16
CA ASP A 338 -5.15 31.59 4.18
C ASP A 338 -5.24 32.36 2.86
N GLN A 339 -5.24 33.70 2.89
CA GLN A 339 -5.17 34.54 1.69
C GLN A 339 -3.86 34.34 0.92
N ALA A 340 -2.71 34.30 1.62
CA ALA A 340 -1.41 34.04 1.00
C ALA A 340 -1.34 32.63 0.39
N GLU A 341 -1.88 31.62 1.09
CA GLU A 341 -1.94 30.23 0.59
C GLU A 341 -2.85 30.10 -0.64
N ARG A 342 -4.00 30.80 -0.68
CA ARG A 342 -4.90 30.84 -1.86
C ARG A 342 -4.24 31.45 -3.09
N LEU A 343 -3.33 32.41 -2.89
CA LEU A 343 -2.52 33.01 -3.95
C LEU A 343 -1.31 32.13 -4.34
N GLY A 344 -1.19 30.92 -3.79
CA GLY A 344 -0.12 29.98 -4.11
C GLY A 344 1.22 30.28 -3.45
N ILE A 345 1.24 31.18 -2.46
CA ILE A 345 2.42 31.49 -1.65
C ILE A 345 2.50 30.46 -0.51
N ARG A 346 3.59 29.70 -0.45
CA ARG A 346 3.78 28.67 0.57
C ARG A 346 4.40 29.26 1.84
N ILE A 347 3.96 28.83 3.01
CA ILE A 347 4.66 29.16 4.25
C ILE A 347 5.85 28.21 4.44
N SER A 348 6.98 28.75 4.92
CA SER A 348 8.19 27.99 5.21
C SER A 348 7.92 26.86 6.20
N SER A 349 8.63 25.74 6.04
CA SER A 349 8.45 24.54 6.88
C SER A 349 9.23 24.57 8.21
N GLN A 350 9.80 25.71 8.58
CA GLN A 350 10.55 25.88 9.83
C GLN A 350 9.64 25.76 11.06
N SER A 351 10.22 25.40 12.21
CA SER A 351 9.47 25.18 13.46
C SER A 351 8.70 26.43 13.88
N TYR A 352 9.35 27.60 13.88
CA TYR A 352 8.74 28.88 14.22
C TYR A 352 7.49 29.18 13.37
N CYS A 353 7.59 29.03 12.04
CA CYS A 353 6.45 29.26 11.14
C CYS A 353 5.27 28.34 11.43
N LYS A 354 5.52 27.07 11.76
CA LYS A 354 4.47 26.09 12.06
C LYS A 354 3.78 26.36 13.38
N ILE A 355 4.54 26.73 14.41
CA ILE A 355 4.02 27.09 15.73
C ILE A 355 3.11 28.31 15.59
N LEU A 356 3.58 29.35 14.90
CA LEU A 356 2.81 30.59 14.67
C LEU A 356 1.51 30.30 13.90
N VAL A 357 1.56 29.53 12.82
CA VAL A 357 0.36 29.11 12.07
C VAL A 357 -0.59 28.28 12.95
N SER A 358 -0.06 27.40 13.81
CA SER A 358 -0.87 26.59 14.72
C SER A 358 -1.60 27.44 15.75
N PHE A 359 -0.91 28.38 16.39
CA PHE A 359 -1.53 29.29 17.37
C PHE A 359 -2.55 30.21 16.70
N ALA A 360 -2.24 30.74 15.51
CA ALA A 360 -3.16 31.55 14.73
C ALA A 360 -4.46 30.78 14.37
N ARG A 361 -4.33 29.54 13.88
CA ARG A 361 -5.48 28.73 13.46
C ARG A 361 -6.30 28.15 14.62
N SER A 362 -5.66 27.90 15.77
CA SER A 362 -6.34 27.45 16.98
C SER A 362 -7.04 28.59 17.73
N GLY A 363 -6.77 29.85 17.37
CA GLY A 363 -7.33 31.02 18.06
C GLY A 363 -6.75 31.26 19.45
N GLU A 364 -5.50 30.86 19.67
CA GLU A 364 -4.79 31.00 20.95
C GLU A 364 -4.06 32.35 21.00
N ASP A 365 -4.82 33.44 21.18
CA ASP A 365 -4.31 34.82 21.12
C ASP A 365 -3.17 35.07 22.14
N ASP A 366 -3.32 34.55 23.35
CA ASP A 366 -2.33 34.62 24.43
C ASP A 366 -0.98 34.01 24.01
N LEU A 367 -0.99 32.78 23.48
CA LEU A 367 0.22 32.05 23.09
C LEU A 367 0.86 32.65 21.83
N LEU A 368 0.03 33.14 20.90
CA LEU A 368 0.50 33.84 19.71
C LEU A 368 1.22 35.13 20.11
N ASN A 369 0.63 35.94 20.99
CA ASN A 369 1.22 37.17 21.46
C ASN A 369 2.53 36.93 22.23
N ASP A 370 2.55 35.89 23.08
CA ASP A 370 3.72 35.47 23.84
C ASP A 370 4.86 34.99 22.93
N LEU A 371 4.55 34.31 21.81
CA LEU A 371 5.53 33.89 20.80
C LEU A 371 6.09 35.07 20.00
N LEU A 372 5.26 36.06 19.64
CA LEU A 372 5.65 37.20 18.80
C LEU A 372 6.58 38.17 19.53
N HIS A 373 6.39 38.32 20.84
CA HIS A 373 7.18 39.20 21.71
C HIS A 373 8.27 38.45 22.50
N CYS A 374 8.53 37.19 22.14
CA CYS A 374 9.61 36.42 22.73
C CYS A 374 10.96 36.91 22.21
N ASP A 375 11.91 37.21 23.11
CA ASP A 375 13.27 37.64 22.77
C ASP A 375 14.15 36.53 22.17
N ILE A 376 13.59 35.31 22.03
CA ILE A 376 14.27 34.16 21.43
C ILE A 376 14.21 34.27 19.91
N HIS A 377 15.37 34.19 19.27
CA HIS A 377 15.45 34.24 17.80
C HIS A 377 14.72 33.03 17.17
N PRO A 378 13.95 33.21 16.07
CA PRO A 378 13.18 32.14 15.42
C PRO A 378 13.95 30.83 15.12
N ASP A 379 15.26 30.92 14.88
CA ASP A 379 16.12 29.76 14.60
C ASP A 379 16.39 28.88 15.84
N GLU A 380 16.36 29.46 17.05
CA GLU A 380 16.58 28.74 18.31
C GLU A 380 15.43 27.75 18.62
N PHE A 381 14.25 27.97 18.03
CA PHE A 381 13.10 27.07 18.14
C PHE A 381 13.25 25.80 17.28
N GLU A 382 14.28 25.68 16.43
CA GLU A 382 14.52 24.46 15.67
C GLU A 382 15.17 23.36 16.50
N ASP A 383 16.00 23.71 17.49
CA ASP A 383 16.67 22.75 18.36
C ASP A 383 15.75 22.29 19.50
N MET A 384 15.73 20.98 19.76
CA MET A 384 14.94 20.36 20.82
C MET A 384 15.64 20.50 22.18
N GLU A 385 16.97 20.40 22.19
CA GLU A 385 17.75 20.44 23.42
C GLU A 385 17.72 21.85 24.03
N THR A 386 17.79 22.90 23.20
CA THR A 386 17.63 24.31 23.63
C THR A 386 16.24 24.57 24.21
N ARG A 387 15.16 24.17 23.53
CA ARG A 387 13.78 24.38 24.01
C ARG A 387 13.49 23.67 25.32
N HIS A 388 13.96 22.42 25.48
CA HIS A 388 13.81 21.69 26.74
C HIS A 388 14.64 22.31 27.87
N SER A 389 15.85 22.80 27.58
CA SER A 389 16.68 23.51 28.55
C SER A 389 16.04 24.83 28.99
N LEU A 390 15.48 25.60 28.06
CA LEU A 390 14.80 26.87 28.33
C LEU A 390 13.49 26.67 29.09
N MET A 391 12.73 25.61 28.78
CA MET A 391 11.55 25.23 29.55
C MET A 391 11.89 24.83 30.99
N ALA A 392 12.98 24.07 31.18
CA ALA A 392 13.45 23.69 32.51
C ALA A 392 14.01 24.87 33.31
N GLU A 393 14.63 25.85 32.64
CA GLU A 393 15.05 27.13 33.24
C GLU A 393 13.82 27.94 33.67
N ALA A 394 12.84 28.13 32.79
CA ALA A 394 11.60 28.87 33.07
C ALA A 394 10.82 28.27 34.25
N ALA A 395 10.71 26.93 34.31
CA ALA A 395 10.09 26.24 35.43
C ALA A 395 10.85 26.43 36.75
N ARG A 396 12.17 26.61 36.70
CA ARG A 396 13.01 26.82 37.90
C ARG A 396 12.96 28.27 38.39
N THR A 397 12.91 29.23 37.46
CA THR A 397 12.83 30.67 37.76
C THR A 397 11.41 31.13 38.09
N GLY A 398 10.41 30.27 37.88
CA GLY A 398 9.00 30.57 38.14
C GLY A 398 8.36 31.47 37.07
N ASP A 399 8.97 31.54 35.88
CA ASP A 399 8.39 32.25 34.73
C ASP A 399 7.30 31.38 34.08
N TRP A 400 6.14 31.38 34.72
CA TRP A 400 4.97 30.61 34.29
C TRP A 400 4.51 30.98 32.87
N LYS A 401 4.79 32.21 32.43
CA LYS A 401 4.42 32.69 31.10
C LYS A 401 5.29 32.05 30.03
N MET A 402 6.61 32.06 30.25
CA MET A 402 7.56 31.39 29.36
C MET A 402 7.41 29.86 29.40
N GLU A 403 7.12 29.28 30.57
CA GLU A 403 6.83 27.86 30.71
C GLU A 403 5.57 27.45 29.93
N ARG A 404 4.46 28.20 30.07
CA ARG A 404 3.22 27.99 29.31
C ARG A 404 3.44 28.10 27.80
N LEU A 405 4.25 29.07 27.36
CA LEU A 405 4.64 29.23 25.95
C LEU A 405 5.39 27.99 25.44
N PHE A 406 6.39 27.49 26.17
CA PHE A 406 7.13 26.29 25.77
C PHE A 406 6.29 25.01 25.78
N GLN A 407 5.36 24.88 26.73
CA GLN A 407 4.39 23.79 26.74
C GLN A 407 3.45 23.86 25.53
N GLY A 408 2.94 25.05 25.20
CA GLY A 408 2.13 25.27 24.00
C GLY A 408 2.91 25.01 22.71
N ILE A 409 4.19 25.36 22.67
CA ILE A 409 5.10 25.07 21.55
C ILE A 409 5.31 23.56 21.40
N GLU A 410 5.60 22.84 22.49
CA GLU A 410 5.70 21.37 22.44
C GLU A 410 4.39 20.74 22.01
N TRP A 411 3.25 21.22 22.51
CA TRP A 411 1.95 20.74 22.09
C TRP A 411 1.72 20.97 20.59
N ALA A 412 1.97 22.18 20.06
CA ALA A 412 1.85 22.50 18.64
C ALA A 412 2.79 21.65 17.76
N ILE A 413 3.99 21.33 18.26
CA ILE A 413 4.95 20.44 17.59
C ILE A 413 4.54 18.97 17.70
N GLU A 414 3.94 18.55 18.81
CA GLU A 414 3.38 17.21 19.06
C GLU A 414 2.18 16.91 18.18
N THR A 415 1.29 17.89 17.99
CA THR A 415 0.18 17.85 17.02
C THR A 415 0.62 18.06 15.56
N GLY A 416 1.91 18.34 15.31
CA GLY A 416 2.49 18.29 13.97
C GLY A 416 2.39 16.87 13.37
N PRO A 417 2.73 16.67 12.08
CA PRO A 417 2.60 15.35 11.45
C PRO A 417 3.54 14.34 12.13
N THR A 418 3.01 13.60 13.10
CA THR A 418 3.68 12.67 14.03
C THR A 418 4.63 11.70 13.32
N SER A 419 4.30 11.36 12.06
CA SER A 419 5.11 10.53 11.16
C SER A 419 6.51 11.08 10.86
N ARG A 420 6.64 12.39 10.58
CA ARG A 420 7.95 12.99 10.27
C ARG A 420 8.84 13.04 11.52
N ARG A 421 8.28 13.36 12.68
CA ARG A 421 9.00 13.43 13.96
C ARG A 421 9.53 12.07 14.38
N LEU A 422 8.69 11.03 14.39
CA LEU A 422 9.13 9.68 14.77
C LEU A 422 10.20 9.14 13.82
N ASN A 423 10.07 9.42 12.52
CA ASN A 423 11.10 9.05 11.55
C ASN A 423 12.43 9.80 11.76
N SER A 424 12.40 11.10 12.09
CA SER A 424 13.61 11.86 12.45
C SER A 424 14.23 11.38 13.76
N LEU A 425 13.41 11.09 14.77
CA LEU A 425 13.87 10.55 16.06
C LEU A 425 14.51 9.18 15.87
N LEU A 426 13.89 8.30 15.08
CA LEU A 426 14.46 6.99 14.75
C LEU A 426 15.81 7.14 14.03
N ARG A 427 15.93 8.07 13.06
CA ARG A 427 17.21 8.35 12.40
C ARG A 427 18.29 8.83 13.39
N SER A 428 17.92 9.71 14.32
CA SER A 428 18.80 10.20 15.38
C SER A 428 19.26 9.07 16.32
N GLU A 429 18.36 8.22 16.77
CA GLU A 429 18.72 7.09 17.64
C GLU A 429 19.60 6.04 16.93
N LEU A 430 19.39 5.86 15.62
CA LEU A 430 20.23 5.00 14.79
C LEU A 430 21.64 5.57 14.61
N SER A 431 21.79 6.90 14.45
CA SER A 431 23.10 7.56 14.34
C SER A 431 23.86 7.54 15.68
N LYS A 432 23.16 7.78 16.80
CA LYS A 432 23.66 7.70 18.18
C LYS A 432 23.99 6.27 18.65
N ARG A 433 23.83 5.29 17.78
CA ARG A 433 24.11 3.88 18.04
C ARG A 433 23.25 3.26 19.17
N SER A 434 22.08 3.81 19.49
CA SER A 434 21.20 3.29 20.55
C SER A 434 20.09 2.38 20.00
N LEU A 435 20.32 1.05 19.99
CA LEU A 435 19.27 0.11 19.54
C LEU A 435 18.10 -0.02 20.52
N GLY A 436 18.32 0.24 21.82
CA GLY A 436 17.28 0.20 22.84
C GLY A 436 16.24 1.32 22.63
N LYS A 437 16.71 2.56 22.53
CA LYS A 437 15.84 3.71 22.24
C LYS A 437 15.21 3.63 20.85
N ALA A 438 15.96 3.15 19.84
CA ALA A 438 15.37 2.90 18.52
C ALA A 438 14.19 1.90 18.60
N ARG A 439 14.28 0.87 19.46
CA ARG A 439 13.17 -0.07 19.69
C ARG A 439 11.94 0.64 20.28
N GLU A 440 12.12 1.50 21.28
CA GLU A 440 11.01 2.27 21.87
C GLU A 440 10.31 3.18 20.85
N VAL A 441 11.09 3.82 19.97
CA VAL A 441 10.54 4.63 18.88
C VAL A 441 9.74 3.76 17.90
N LEU A 442 10.25 2.57 17.57
CA LEU A 442 9.53 1.61 16.73
C LEU A 442 8.24 1.13 17.40
N ASP A 443 8.27 0.83 18.70
CA ASP A 443 7.08 0.42 19.47
C ASP A 443 5.99 1.52 19.41
N ARG A 444 6.39 2.80 19.52
CA ARG A 444 5.49 3.95 19.36
C ARG A 444 4.97 4.09 17.92
N MET A 445 5.82 3.87 16.92
CA MET A 445 5.39 3.92 15.51
C MET A 445 4.37 2.84 15.19
N GLU A 446 4.56 1.62 15.70
CA GLU A 446 3.62 0.51 15.56
C GLU A 446 2.30 0.80 16.27
N ALA A 447 2.34 1.29 17.52
CA ALA A 447 1.15 1.67 18.29
C ALA A 447 0.30 2.74 17.57
N LEU A 448 0.96 3.70 16.91
CA LEU A 448 0.32 4.78 16.17
C LEU A 448 0.05 4.43 14.68
N LYS A 449 0.36 3.20 14.25
CA LYS A 449 0.24 2.74 12.85
C LYS A 449 0.96 3.66 11.84
N ILE A 450 2.11 4.18 12.24
CA ILE A 450 2.95 5.06 11.43
C ILE A 450 4.03 4.24 10.71
N ASN A 451 4.14 4.44 9.40
CA ASN A 451 5.15 3.76 8.59
C ASN A 451 6.56 4.33 8.78
N MET A 452 7.54 3.42 8.77
CA MET A 452 8.96 3.74 8.79
C MET A 452 9.45 4.26 7.43
N ALA A 453 10.35 5.24 7.45
CA ALA A 453 11.07 5.68 6.27
C ALA A 453 12.09 4.63 5.79
N GLN A 454 12.23 4.49 4.47
CA GLN A 454 13.14 3.52 3.83
C GLN A 454 14.60 3.65 4.28
N ALA A 455 15.10 4.87 4.45
CA ALA A 455 16.46 5.11 4.94
C ALA A 455 16.68 4.57 6.37
N SER A 456 15.69 4.68 7.26
CA SER A 456 15.76 4.17 8.63
C SER A 456 15.78 2.64 8.66
N ALA A 457 14.94 2.00 7.84
CA ALA A 457 14.92 0.55 7.65
C ALA A 457 16.27 0.03 7.13
N THR A 458 16.83 0.72 6.12
CA THR A 458 18.14 0.38 5.55
C THR A 458 19.26 0.50 6.58
N GLY A 459 19.23 1.56 7.42
CA GLY A 459 20.16 1.75 8.52
C GLY A 459 20.09 0.65 9.58
N LEU A 460 18.88 0.26 9.99
CA LEU A 460 18.63 -0.86 10.91
C LEU A 460 19.16 -2.18 10.35
N LEU A 461 18.81 -2.51 9.10
CA LEU A 461 19.24 -3.75 8.45
C LEU A 461 20.76 -3.83 8.34
N LYS A 462 21.41 -2.79 7.82
CA LYS A 462 22.89 -2.74 7.73
C LYS A 462 23.53 -3.00 9.08
N ARG A 463 22.98 -2.39 10.14
CA ARG A 463 23.53 -2.47 11.48
C ARG A 463 23.40 -3.84 12.14
N VAL A 464 22.24 -4.47 12.00
CA VAL A 464 21.98 -5.77 12.61
C VAL A 464 22.69 -6.88 11.83
N PHE A 465 22.77 -6.77 10.50
CA PHE A 465 23.43 -7.75 9.66
C PHE A 465 24.96 -7.59 9.56
N TRP A 466 25.52 -6.42 9.90
CA TRP A 466 26.97 -6.17 9.92
C TRP A 466 27.76 -7.25 10.68
N LYS A 467 27.25 -7.71 11.83
CA LYS A 467 27.88 -8.75 12.65
C LYS A 467 27.50 -10.18 12.27
N LEU A 468 26.44 -10.36 11.47
CA LEU A 468 25.99 -11.68 11.03
C LEU A 468 26.87 -12.24 9.90
N GLY A 469 27.48 -11.36 9.10
CA GLY A 469 28.37 -11.71 7.98
C GLY A 469 29.76 -12.20 8.41
N SER A 470 30.21 -11.84 9.60
CA SER A 470 31.52 -12.27 10.12
C SER A 470 31.45 -13.71 10.63
N HIS A 471 32.37 -14.56 10.17
CA HIS A 471 32.55 -15.90 10.75
C HIS A 471 32.82 -15.79 12.26
N PRO A 472 32.20 -16.62 13.11
CA PRO A 472 32.52 -16.61 14.53
C PRO A 472 34.03 -16.87 14.69
N PRO A 473 34.78 -16.07 15.47
CA PRO A 473 36.20 -16.30 15.68
C PRO A 473 36.40 -17.70 16.27
N GLN A 474 37.50 -18.36 15.89
CA GLN A 474 37.82 -19.76 16.20
C GLN A 474 37.70 -20.11 17.71
N ARG A 475 37.88 -19.11 18.59
CA ARG A 475 37.67 -19.20 20.05
C ARG A 475 36.23 -19.51 20.47
N TRP A 476 35.22 -19.10 19.71
CA TRP A 476 33.80 -19.42 20.00
C TRP A 476 33.47 -20.88 19.69
N ARG A 477 34.07 -21.48 18.65
CA ARG A 477 33.97 -22.93 18.40
C ARG A 477 34.63 -23.76 19.50
N GLN A 478 35.74 -23.28 20.05
CA GLN A 478 36.40 -23.93 21.18
C GLN A 478 35.58 -23.85 22.48
N ARG A 479 34.90 -22.73 22.75
CA ARG A 479 34.02 -22.59 23.95
C ARG A 479 32.73 -23.41 23.86
N LEU A 480 32.12 -23.54 22.69
CA LEU A 480 30.96 -24.42 22.48
C LEU A 480 31.34 -25.91 22.56
N SER A 481 32.60 -26.25 22.28
CA SER A 481 33.12 -27.61 22.47
C SER A 481 33.45 -27.95 23.94
N GLN A 482 33.53 -26.95 24.83
CA GLN A 482 33.87 -27.13 26.25
C GLN A 482 32.66 -27.10 27.20
N LYS A 483 31.48 -26.67 26.74
CA LYS A 483 30.26 -26.68 27.55
C LYS A 483 29.36 -27.80 27.06
N ASN A 484 29.21 -28.86 27.87
CA ASN A 484 28.24 -29.94 27.68
C ASN A 484 26.79 -29.41 27.72
N ILE A 485 26.41 -28.60 26.73
CA ILE A 485 25.02 -28.17 26.51
C ILE A 485 24.46 -29.14 25.49
N GLY A 486 23.34 -29.79 25.82
CA GLY A 486 22.68 -30.77 24.97
C GLY A 486 22.33 -30.24 23.56
N PRO A 487 21.93 -31.11 22.63
CA PRO A 487 21.92 -30.84 21.18
C PRO A 487 20.85 -29.84 20.69
N GLY A 488 20.23 -29.05 21.57
CA GLY A 488 18.99 -28.32 21.30
C GLY A 488 19.08 -26.79 21.25
N ASN A 489 19.96 -26.12 22.01
CA ASN A 489 19.97 -24.65 22.10
C ASN A 489 21.36 -24.09 21.77
N SER A 490 21.63 -23.87 20.48
CA SER A 490 22.60 -22.85 20.10
C SER A 490 21.87 -21.51 20.05
N ASP A 491 21.66 -20.89 21.21
CA ASP A 491 21.13 -19.53 21.30
C ASP A 491 22.18 -18.59 20.68
N ASP A 492 21.97 -18.23 19.40
CA ASP A 492 22.74 -17.19 18.72
C ASP A 492 21.97 -15.87 18.88
N PRO A 493 22.27 -15.06 19.92
CA PRO A 493 21.52 -13.85 20.22
C PRO A 493 21.65 -12.79 19.11
N VAL A 494 22.63 -12.93 18.22
CA VAL A 494 22.78 -12.05 17.06
C VAL A 494 21.79 -12.45 15.97
N LEU A 495 21.60 -13.75 15.74
CA LEU A 495 20.60 -14.28 14.81
C LEU A 495 19.18 -13.96 15.28
N ASP A 496 18.89 -14.15 16.57
CA ASP A 496 17.57 -13.83 17.15
C ASP A 496 17.22 -12.35 17.00
N ARG A 497 18.21 -11.48 17.26
CA ARG A 497 18.05 -10.04 17.06
C ARG A 497 17.79 -9.70 15.60
N ALA A 498 18.49 -10.34 14.66
CA ALA A 498 18.28 -10.14 13.22
C ALA A 498 16.89 -10.61 12.76
N LEU A 499 16.45 -11.76 13.25
CA LEU A 499 15.12 -12.32 12.97
C LEU A 499 14.01 -11.39 13.50
N ASN A 500 14.14 -10.94 14.75
CA ASN A 500 13.15 -10.05 15.35
C ASN A 500 13.10 -8.69 14.65
N VAL A 501 14.25 -8.10 14.31
CA VAL A 501 14.28 -6.80 13.62
C VAL A 501 13.72 -6.90 12.21
N ILE A 502 14.08 -7.92 11.42
CA ILE A 502 13.58 -8.02 10.05
C ILE A 502 12.06 -8.27 10.02
N ARG A 503 11.53 -9.06 10.96
CA ARG A 503 10.08 -9.29 11.10
C ARG A 503 9.34 -8.00 11.41
N ARG A 504 9.86 -7.19 12.33
CA ARG A 504 9.29 -5.87 12.62
C ARG A 504 9.36 -4.93 11.42
N ILE A 505 10.50 -4.88 10.75
CA ILE A 505 10.66 -4.07 9.52
C ILE A 505 9.65 -4.52 8.45
N SER A 506 9.38 -5.82 8.33
CA SER A 506 8.41 -6.35 7.35
C SER A 506 6.96 -5.98 7.63
N CYS A 507 6.63 -5.50 8.84
CA CYS A 507 5.31 -4.97 9.15
C CYS A 507 5.11 -3.52 8.65
N HIS A 508 6.18 -2.85 8.23
CA HIS A 508 6.11 -1.50 7.67
C HIS A 508 6.14 -1.54 6.14
N ASP A 509 5.57 -0.53 5.49
CA ASP A 509 5.69 -0.35 4.04
C ASP A 509 7.12 0.11 3.67
N VAL A 510 8.07 -0.84 3.68
CA VAL A 510 9.49 -0.65 3.35
C VAL A 510 10.04 -1.84 2.57
N ALA A 511 10.96 -1.55 1.65
CA ALA A 511 11.62 -2.54 0.83
C ALA A 511 12.79 -3.20 1.59
N ILE A 512 12.78 -4.53 1.67
CA ILE A 512 13.85 -5.32 2.28
C ILE A 512 14.69 -5.97 1.18
N PRO A 513 16.01 -5.71 1.13
CA PRO A 513 16.91 -6.37 0.19
C PRO A 513 16.91 -7.91 0.31
N ILE A 514 16.82 -8.61 -0.82
CA ILE A 514 16.79 -10.08 -0.91
C ILE A 514 17.99 -10.74 -0.23
N ARG A 515 19.16 -10.09 -0.26
CA ARG A 515 20.38 -10.59 0.40
C ARG A 515 20.20 -10.85 1.90
N TYR A 516 19.37 -10.07 2.59
CA TYR A 516 19.15 -10.23 4.03
C TYR A 516 18.27 -11.45 4.33
N TRP A 517 17.21 -11.66 3.53
CA TRP A 517 16.41 -12.88 3.58
C TRP A 517 17.27 -14.13 3.35
N LYS A 518 18.08 -14.14 2.28
CA LYS A 518 19.01 -15.26 2.01
C LYS A 518 19.95 -15.50 3.18
N THR A 519 20.53 -14.45 3.74
CA THR A 519 21.49 -14.57 4.85
C THR A 519 20.85 -15.25 6.06
N LEU A 520 19.61 -14.88 6.43
CA LEU A 520 18.89 -15.53 7.52
C LEU A 520 18.58 -16.99 7.22
N LEU A 521 18.03 -17.29 6.05
CA LEU A 521 17.68 -18.67 5.66
C LEU A 521 18.93 -19.58 5.70
N TYR A 522 20.06 -19.11 5.17
CA TYR A 522 21.32 -19.86 5.24
C TYR A 522 21.86 -20.02 6.66
N LYS A 523 21.68 -19.03 7.55
CA LYS A 523 22.12 -19.11 8.94
C LYS A 523 21.24 -20.05 9.76
N LEU A 524 19.92 -19.92 9.68
CA LEU A 524 18.95 -20.81 10.32
C LEU A 524 19.18 -22.27 9.92
N GLY A 525 19.33 -22.50 8.60
CA GLY A 525 19.67 -23.81 8.06
C GLY A 525 21.00 -24.35 8.58
N ARG A 526 22.05 -23.54 8.72
CA ARG A 526 23.35 -24.00 9.26
C ARG A 526 23.35 -24.20 10.77
N SER A 527 22.52 -23.46 11.51
CA SER A 527 22.40 -23.53 12.98
C SER A 527 21.41 -24.61 13.46
N ARG A 528 20.88 -25.44 12.54
CA ARG A 528 19.91 -26.51 12.83
C ARG A 528 18.55 -26.07 13.36
N ARG A 529 18.17 -24.81 13.13
CA ARG A 529 16.88 -24.24 13.55
C ARG A 529 15.86 -24.38 12.42
N LEU A 530 15.49 -25.63 12.11
CA LEU A 530 14.64 -25.95 10.97
C LEU A 530 13.20 -25.43 11.12
N ASP A 531 12.63 -25.45 12.33
CA ASP A 531 11.28 -24.93 12.58
C ASP A 531 11.16 -23.45 12.21
N GLU A 532 12.18 -22.66 12.57
CA GLU A 532 12.22 -21.23 12.22
C GLU A 532 12.54 -20.98 10.75
N LEU A 533 13.35 -21.85 10.12
CA LEU A 533 13.60 -21.78 8.69
C LEU A 533 12.30 -21.96 7.90
N GLU A 534 11.48 -22.92 8.31
CA GLU A 534 10.16 -23.20 7.70
C GLU A 534 9.22 -22.03 7.91
N GLN A 535 9.08 -21.57 9.15
CA GLN A 535 8.23 -20.44 9.51
C GLN A 535 8.63 -19.17 8.74
N LEU A 536 9.92 -18.83 8.72
CA LEU A 536 10.42 -17.66 7.99
C LEU A 536 10.20 -17.80 6.47
N SER A 537 10.34 -19.02 5.92
CA SER A 537 10.11 -19.24 4.49
C SER A 537 8.66 -18.96 4.09
N LEU A 538 7.70 -19.36 4.94
CA LEU A 538 6.28 -19.06 4.74
C LEU A 538 5.95 -17.58 4.98
N GLU A 539 6.54 -16.95 6.01
CA GLU A 539 6.40 -15.51 6.26
C GLU A 539 6.89 -14.67 5.08
N ILE A 540 8.00 -15.06 4.45
CA ILE A 540 8.51 -14.39 3.24
C ILE A 540 7.50 -14.50 2.09
N MET A 541 6.85 -15.66 1.90
CA MET A 541 5.80 -15.81 0.89
C MET A 541 4.63 -14.86 1.16
N GLN A 542 4.18 -14.75 2.41
CA GLN A 542 3.11 -13.84 2.81
C GLN A 542 3.49 -12.37 2.60
N PHE A 543 4.73 -11.98 2.89
CA PHE A 543 5.22 -10.62 2.67
C PHE A 543 5.13 -10.18 1.20
N TYR A 544 5.44 -11.08 0.26
CA TYR A 544 5.30 -10.81 -1.18
C TYR A 544 3.91 -11.13 -1.74
N THR A 545 2.95 -11.51 -0.89
CA THR A 545 1.57 -11.84 -1.26
C THR A 545 0.58 -11.15 -0.31
N PRO A 546 0.44 -9.81 -0.37
CA PRO A 546 -0.47 -9.09 0.51
C PRO A 546 -1.91 -9.60 0.31
N PRO A 547 -2.68 -9.85 1.40
CA PRO A 547 -4.01 -10.47 1.33
C PRO A 547 -5.04 -9.65 0.58
N TYR A 548 -4.84 -8.32 0.49
CA TYR A 548 -5.73 -7.39 -0.21
C TYR A 548 -5.20 -6.99 -1.60
N GLY A 549 -4.17 -7.67 -2.11
CA GLY A 549 -3.50 -7.29 -3.36
C GLY A 549 -2.73 -5.97 -3.23
N GLY A 550 -2.56 -5.25 -4.34
CA GLY A 550 -1.87 -3.97 -4.35
C GLY A 550 -0.40 -4.04 -4.74
N LEU A 551 0.37 -3.09 -4.24
CA LEU A 551 1.78 -2.89 -4.57
C LEU A 551 2.68 -3.36 -3.43
N VAL A 552 3.77 -4.07 -3.78
CA VAL A 552 4.78 -4.58 -2.85
C VAL A 552 6.09 -3.81 -3.07
N PRO A 553 6.72 -3.29 -2.01
CA PRO A 553 7.97 -2.55 -2.15
C PRO A 553 9.15 -3.48 -2.46
N VAL A 554 9.90 -3.14 -3.51
CA VAL A 554 11.12 -3.83 -3.95
C VAL A 554 12.31 -2.88 -3.82
N HIS A 555 13.40 -3.39 -3.26
CA HIS A 555 14.57 -2.57 -2.98
C HIS A 555 15.36 -2.32 -4.25
N ARG A 556 15.99 -1.15 -4.38
CA ARG A 556 16.76 -0.77 -5.58
C ARG A 556 17.82 -1.79 -6.02
N GLU A 557 18.40 -2.51 -5.07
CA GLU A 557 19.42 -3.55 -5.32
C GLU A 557 18.84 -4.79 -6.04
N ASP A 558 17.53 -5.00 -5.94
CA ASP A 558 16.84 -6.16 -6.48
C ASP A 558 16.00 -5.82 -7.73
N LEU A 559 15.98 -4.54 -8.14
CA LEU A 559 15.23 -4.10 -9.31
C LEU A 559 15.92 -4.50 -10.63
N PRO A 560 15.13 -4.81 -11.68
CA PRO A 560 15.67 -4.96 -13.02
C PRO A 560 16.28 -3.65 -13.55
N LYS A 561 16.97 -3.73 -14.69
CA LYS A 561 17.51 -2.56 -15.41
C LYS A 561 16.36 -1.57 -15.75
N HIS A 562 16.68 -0.28 -15.90
CA HIS A 562 15.77 0.85 -16.22
C HIS A 562 15.11 1.60 -15.05
N PHE A 563 15.21 1.10 -13.81
CA PHE A 563 14.87 1.91 -12.64
C PHE A 563 16.05 2.80 -12.24
N ASN A 564 15.86 4.13 -12.29
CA ASN A 564 16.84 5.11 -11.81
C ASN A 564 16.27 5.82 -10.57
N THR A 565 16.09 5.05 -9.50
CA THR A 565 15.40 5.49 -8.27
C THR A 565 16.31 5.28 -7.06
N GLU A 566 16.34 6.28 -6.17
CA GLU A 566 17.36 6.37 -5.12
C GLU A 566 17.18 5.32 -4.01
N GLU A 567 15.94 4.90 -3.70
CA GLU A 567 15.65 4.09 -2.50
C GLU A 567 14.82 2.81 -2.75
N ARG A 568 13.63 2.89 -3.36
CA ARG A 568 12.73 1.74 -3.59
C ARG A 568 11.76 1.98 -4.75
N GLU A 569 11.22 0.90 -5.30
CA GLU A 569 10.12 0.93 -6.27
C GLU A 569 9.05 -0.07 -5.89
N TYR A 570 7.90 0.01 -6.56
CA TYR A 570 6.77 -0.87 -6.27
C TYR A 570 6.53 -1.87 -7.41
N MET A 571 6.26 -3.10 -7.01
CA MET A 571 5.90 -4.19 -7.90
C MET A 571 4.46 -4.62 -7.62
N PRO A 572 3.65 -4.89 -8.65
CA PRO A 572 2.29 -5.38 -8.45
C PRO A 572 2.29 -6.78 -7.84
N ALA A 573 1.40 -7.01 -6.86
CA ALA A 573 1.25 -8.27 -6.17
C ALA A 573 0.80 -9.43 -7.10
N ASP A 574 0.18 -9.13 -8.24
CA ASP A 574 -0.25 -10.14 -9.22
C ASP A 574 0.88 -10.63 -10.15
N LEU A 575 2.12 -10.15 -9.96
CA LEU A 575 3.27 -10.63 -10.72
C LEU A 575 3.53 -12.11 -10.37
N PRO A 576 3.54 -13.04 -11.35
CA PRO A 576 3.76 -14.45 -11.07
C PRO A 576 5.12 -14.71 -10.41
N PHE A 577 5.18 -15.56 -9.39
CA PHE A 577 6.44 -15.93 -8.72
C PHE A 577 7.42 -16.65 -9.64
N VAL A 578 6.92 -17.23 -10.73
CA VAL A 578 7.75 -17.85 -11.78
C VAL A 578 8.56 -16.79 -12.54
N HIS A 579 8.22 -15.50 -12.48
CA HIS A 579 8.92 -14.45 -13.20
C HIS A 579 10.39 -14.34 -12.77
N HIS A 580 11.31 -14.17 -13.73
CA HIS A 580 12.77 -14.21 -13.50
C HIS A 580 13.27 -13.18 -12.49
N HIS A 581 12.65 -12.01 -12.47
CA HIS A 581 12.96 -10.91 -11.55
C HIS A 581 12.07 -10.87 -10.30
N HIS A 582 11.23 -11.88 -10.06
CA HIS A 582 10.42 -11.91 -8.86
C HIS A 582 11.29 -12.19 -7.62
N PRO A 583 11.18 -11.41 -6.52
CA PRO A 583 11.99 -11.61 -5.32
C PRO A 583 11.94 -13.04 -4.74
N ILE A 584 10.76 -13.66 -4.67
CA ILE A 584 10.61 -15.07 -4.25
C ILE A 584 11.48 -16.03 -5.06
N ARG A 585 11.49 -15.91 -6.40
CA ARG A 585 12.33 -16.76 -7.26
C ARG A 585 13.81 -16.52 -7.02
N LEU A 586 14.19 -15.26 -6.82
CA LEU A 586 15.57 -14.89 -6.52
C LEU A 586 16.00 -15.41 -5.14
N ILE A 587 15.13 -15.37 -4.12
CA ILE A 587 15.39 -15.88 -2.76
C ILE A 587 15.55 -17.41 -2.80
N PHE A 588 14.54 -18.12 -3.29
CA PHE A 588 14.51 -19.58 -3.37
C PHE A 588 15.15 -20.10 -4.65
N ASP A 589 16.40 -19.66 -4.90
CA ASP A 589 17.19 -20.14 -6.02
C ASP A 589 17.55 -21.63 -5.89
N ALA A 590 18.05 -22.23 -6.97
CA ALA A 590 18.44 -23.65 -6.97
C ALA A 590 19.52 -23.99 -5.91
N SER A 591 20.33 -23.03 -5.47
CA SER A 591 21.34 -23.26 -4.42
C SER A 591 20.69 -23.40 -3.05
N LEU A 592 19.75 -22.51 -2.73
CA LEU A 592 19.00 -22.57 -1.48
C LEU A 592 18.11 -23.81 -1.44
N GLN A 593 17.44 -24.16 -2.54
CA GLN A 593 16.65 -25.40 -2.65
C GLN A 593 17.49 -26.65 -2.32
N ARG A 594 18.69 -26.80 -2.91
CA ARG A 594 19.61 -27.90 -2.56
C ARG A 594 20.02 -27.87 -1.10
N SER A 595 20.26 -26.67 -0.56
CA SER A 595 20.69 -26.50 0.82
C SER A 595 19.59 -26.89 1.81
N ILE A 596 18.33 -26.53 1.55
CA ILE A 596 17.16 -26.91 2.35
C ILE A 596 17.04 -28.44 2.40
N VAL A 597 17.11 -29.12 1.25
CA VAL A 597 17.09 -30.59 1.19
C VAL A 597 18.25 -31.17 2.02
N ARG A 598 19.46 -30.61 1.88
CA ARG A 598 20.63 -31.07 2.63
C ARG A 598 20.48 -30.88 4.13
N TRP A 599 20.02 -29.72 4.59
CA TRP A 599 19.85 -29.47 6.03
C TRP A 599 18.76 -30.35 6.61
N GLY A 600 17.61 -30.45 5.92
CA GLY A 600 16.52 -31.35 6.31
C GLY A 600 17.01 -32.77 6.48
N PHE A 601 17.77 -33.31 5.53
CA PHE A 601 18.27 -34.68 5.58
C PHE A 601 19.41 -34.88 6.60
N ASP A 602 20.51 -34.12 6.48
CA ASP A 602 21.73 -34.35 7.27
C ASP A 602 21.50 -34.11 8.78
N GLN A 603 20.60 -33.20 9.15
CA GLN A 603 20.38 -32.83 10.55
C GLN A 603 19.44 -33.78 11.26
N THR A 604 18.36 -34.19 10.60
CA THR A 604 17.38 -35.12 11.16
C THR A 604 17.95 -36.54 11.23
N LEU A 605 18.78 -36.94 10.26
CA LEU A 605 19.48 -38.23 10.29
C LEU A 605 20.36 -38.41 11.54
N ALA A 606 20.94 -37.31 12.04
CA ALA A 606 21.77 -37.30 13.24
C ALA A 606 20.95 -37.28 14.55
N THR A 607 19.64 -37.07 14.48
CA THR A 607 18.74 -37.01 15.64
C THR A 607 17.86 -38.26 15.75
N LYS A 608 17.30 -38.49 16.96
CA LYS A 608 16.36 -39.58 17.20
C LYS A 608 15.10 -39.39 16.33
N PRO A 609 14.63 -40.41 15.60
CA PRO A 609 13.35 -40.36 14.90
C PRO A 609 12.24 -39.96 15.86
N ARG A 610 11.38 -39.02 15.44
CA ARG A 610 10.18 -38.68 16.20
C ARG A 610 9.05 -39.59 15.72
N PRO A 611 8.34 -40.29 16.61
CA PRO A 611 7.18 -41.08 16.20
C PRO A 611 6.10 -40.15 15.64
N PRO A 612 5.30 -40.61 14.67
CA PRO A 612 4.19 -39.83 14.14
C PRO A 612 3.19 -39.56 15.27
N THR A 613 3.05 -38.30 15.67
CA THR A 613 2.06 -37.90 16.67
C THR A 613 0.66 -38.14 16.09
N SER A 614 0.05 -39.26 16.44
CA SER A 614 -1.34 -39.57 16.09
C SER A 614 -2.25 -39.12 17.24
N LEU A 615 -3.47 -38.69 16.89
CA LEU A 615 -4.63 -38.30 17.73
C LEU A 615 -5.04 -36.81 17.71
N THR A 616 -4.94 -36.09 16.58
CA THR A 616 -5.87 -34.98 16.27
C THR A 616 -5.85 -34.60 14.79
N PRO A 617 -6.89 -34.90 13.99
CA PRO A 617 -6.91 -34.70 12.54
C PRO A 617 -7.35 -33.28 12.10
N LEU A 618 -6.99 -32.25 12.86
CA LEU A 618 -7.50 -30.88 12.64
C LEU A 618 -6.42 -29.80 12.50
N GLN A 619 -5.13 -30.15 12.48
CA GLN A 619 -4.05 -29.20 12.21
C GLN A 619 -3.22 -29.67 11.01
N THR A 620 -2.90 -28.74 10.11
CA THR A 620 -1.97 -28.95 8.99
C THR A 620 -0.75 -29.74 9.44
N ALA A 621 -0.48 -30.88 8.81
CA ALA A 621 0.65 -31.77 9.13
C ALA A 621 1.93 -30.97 9.36
N SER A 622 2.51 -31.06 10.55
CA SER A 622 3.75 -30.36 10.90
C SER A 622 4.89 -30.92 10.04
N PHE A 623 5.72 -30.05 9.46
CA PHE A 623 6.89 -30.46 8.65
C PHE A 623 7.79 -31.47 9.37
N SER A 624 7.83 -31.43 10.70
CA SER A 624 8.60 -32.34 11.54
C SER A 624 8.17 -33.81 11.46
N GLN A 625 6.95 -34.09 11.01
CA GLN A 625 6.43 -35.46 10.80
C GLN A 625 7.13 -36.19 9.65
N PHE A 626 7.69 -35.44 8.70
CA PHE A 626 8.36 -35.99 7.51
C PHE A 626 9.85 -36.27 7.73
N ASP A 627 10.36 -36.15 8.97
CA ASP A 627 11.72 -36.52 9.37
C ASP A 627 12.83 -36.10 8.36
N VAL A 628 13.53 -37.04 7.72
CA VAL A 628 14.59 -36.76 6.73
C VAL A 628 14.09 -36.07 5.45
N ALA A 629 12.80 -36.22 5.14
CA ALA A 629 12.11 -35.57 4.04
C ALA A 629 11.53 -34.19 4.42
N ARG A 630 11.73 -33.72 5.65
CA ARG A 630 11.26 -32.41 6.15
C ARG A 630 11.60 -31.24 5.21
N GLY A 631 12.82 -31.20 4.69
CA GLY A 631 13.23 -30.18 3.72
C GLY A 631 12.50 -30.29 2.37
N VAL A 632 12.15 -31.50 1.94
CA VAL A 632 11.34 -31.73 0.74
C VAL A 632 9.90 -31.26 0.97
N ARG A 633 9.31 -31.54 2.14
CA ARG A 633 7.97 -31.07 2.50
C ARG A 633 7.88 -29.55 2.51
N LEU A 634 8.90 -28.85 3.04
CA LEU A 634 8.95 -27.38 2.98
C LEU A 634 8.93 -26.88 1.53
N LEU A 635 9.77 -27.45 0.66
CA LEU A 635 9.80 -27.06 -0.75
C LEU A 635 8.48 -27.38 -1.47
N ALA A 636 7.84 -28.52 -1.16
CA ALA A 636 6.52 -28.85 -1.68
C ALA A 636 5.47 -27.81 -1.23
N ALA A 637 5.47 -27.42 0.05
CA ALA A 637 4.57 -26.38 0.54
C ALA A 637 4.80 -25.04 -0.18
N LEU A 638 6.05 -24.63 -0.40
CA LEU A 638 6.36 -23.40 -1.17
C LEU A 638 5.88 -23.49 -2.63
N ARG A 639 6.02 -24.65 -3.27
CA ARG A 639 5.47 -24.92 -4.62
C ARG A 639 3.95 -24.79 -4.63
N ASP A 640 3.28 -25.34 -3.62
CA ASP A 640 1.81 -25.29 -3.51
C ASP A 640 1.30 -23.85 -3.31
N HIS A 641 2.13 -22.97 -2.72
CA HIS A 641 1.91 -21.52 -2.66
C HIS A 641 2.36 -20.76 -3.92
N GLY A 642 2.74 -21.46 -5.00
CA GLY A 642 3.07 -20.90 -6.31
C GLY A 642 4.55 -20.57 -6.54
N ALA A 643 5.46 -20.84 -5.60
CA ALA A 643 6.89 -20.59 -5.81
C ALA A 643 7.49 -21.55 -6.85
N LEU A 644 8.46 -21.06 -7.64
CA LEU A 644 9.15 -21.90 -8.63
C LEU A 644 10.18 -22.81 -7.95
N ILE A 645 9.80 -24.06 -7.70
CA ILE A 645 10.68 -25.10 -7.17
C ILE A 645 11.09 -26.05 -8.29
N ASP A 646 12.39 -26.18 -8.52
CA ASP A 646 12.92 -27.03 -9.58
C ASP A 646 12.96 -28.50 -9.09
N ARG A 647 12.01 -29.28 -9.61
CA ARG A 647 11.87 -30.70 -9.29
C ARG A 647 13.15 -31.51 -9.58
N GLN A 648 13.90 -31.19 -10.64
CA GLN A 648 15.14 -31.91 -10.96
C GLN A 648 16.27 -31.55 -9.98
N VAL A 649 16.33 -30.30 -9.54
CA VAL A 649 17.26 -29.87 -8.49
C VAL A 649 16.95 -30.57 -7.16
N VAL A 650 15.68 -30.67 -6.77
CA VAL A 650 15.26 -31.39 -5.56
C VAL A 650 15.60 -32.87 -5.68
N ARG A 651 15.17 -33.53 -6.77
CA ARG A 651 15.45 -34.95 -7.05
C ARG A 651 16.94 -35.27 -7.00
N SER A 652 17.76 -34.52 -7.72
CA SER A 652 19.21 -34.74 -7.77
C SER A 652 19.88 -34.55 -6.40
N SER A 653 19.40 -33.60 -5.60
CA SER A 653 19.85 -33.36 -4.23
C SER A 653 19.48 -34.52 -3.30
N VAL A 654 18.23 -34.98 -3.35
CA VAL A 654 17.75 -36.15 -2.59
C VAL A 654 18.62 -37.38 -2.87
N VAL A 655 18.77 -37.76 -4.14
CA VAL A 655 19.59 -38.93 -4.55
C VAL A 655 21.03 -38.79 -4.05
N SER A 656 21.60 -37.57 -4.11
CA SER A 656 22.94 -37.30 -3.56
C SER A 656 23.01 -37.46 -2.03
N ARG A 657 21.98 -37.03 -1.31
CA ARG A 657 21.92 -37.11 0.16
C ARG A 657 21.73 -38.52 0.66
N ILE A 658 20.83 -39.30 0.05
CA ILE A 658 20.66 -40.74 0.35
C ILE A 658 22.01 -41.46 0.15
N ALA A 659 22.64 -41.30 -1.02
CA ALA A 659 23.94 -41.91 -1.30
C ALA A 659 25.03 -41.47 -0.31
N THR A 660 25.00 -40.21 0.15
CA THR A 660 25.96 -39.70 1.14
C THR A 660 25.69 -40.24 2.55
N GLY A 661 24.42 -40.37 2.95
CA GLY A 661 24.01 -40.89 4.26
C GLY A 661 24.35 -42.38 4.44
N MET A 662 24.40 -43.13 3.33
CA MET A 662 24.82 -44.54 3.32
C MET A 662 26.34 -44.77 3.37
N VAL A 663 27.16 -43.71 3.41
CA VAL A 663 28.62 -43.84 3.56
C VAL A 663 28.97 -44.12 5.04
N PRO A 664 29.71 -45.20 5.34
CA PRO A 664 30.14 -45.50 6.71
C PRO A 664 30.89 -44.34 7.38
N GLY A 665 30.66 -44.13 8.69
CA GLY A 665 31.29 -43.07 9.48
C GLY A 665 30.60 -41.70 9.41
N ARG A 666 29.47 -41.58 8.70
CA ARG A 666 28.61 -40.39 8.76
C ARG A 666 27.78 -40.37 10.05
N PRO A 667 27.48 -39.18 10.61
CA PRO A 667 26.64 -39.07 11.79
C PRO A 667 25.23 -39.62 11.52
N ARG A 668 24.88 -40.71 12.20
CA ARG A 668 23.55 -41.33 12.18
C ARG A 668 23.17 -41.67 13.61
N HIS A 669 21.93 -41.38 13.99
CA HIS A 669 21.43 -41.74 15.32
C HIS A 669 21.30 -43.27 15.45
N ARG A 670 21.71 -43.83 16.60
CA ARG A 670 21.73 -45.29 16.84
C ARG A 670 20.35 -45.96 16.80
N ALA A 671 19.30 -45.19 17.05
CA ALA A 671 17.92 -45.68 17.07
C ALA A 671 17.30 -45.88 15.68
N ARG A 672 17.99 -45.52 14.59
CA ARG A 672 17.52 -45.75 13.22
C ARG A 672 17.93 -47.15 12.80
N ASP A 673 16.97 -48.03 12.61
CA ASP A 673 17.21 -49.40 12.18
C ASP A 673 17.57 -49.46 10.68
N SER A 674 17.89 -50.66 10.19
CA SER A 674 18.26 -50.87 8.79
C SER A 674 17.07 -50.79 7.82
N VAL A 675 15.84 -50.92 8.34
CA VAL A 675 14.60 -50.96 7.55
C VAL A 675 14.09 -49.54 7.30
N GLU A 676 14.02 -48.70 8.33
CA GLU A 676 13.73 -47.26 8.24
C GLU A 676 14.76 -46.51 7.38
N PHE A 677 16.00 -47.01 7.31
CA PHE A 677 17.06 -46.45 6.49
C PHE A 677 17.30 -47.19 5.18
N SER A 678 16.37 -48.04 4.75
CA SER A 678 16.36 -48.63 3.41
C SER A 678 16.15 -47.57 2.32
N ILE A 679 16.63 -47.81 1.10
CA ILE A 679 16.48 -46.84 0.02
C ILE A 679 14.98 -46.69 -0.32
N GLU A 680 14.25 -47.80 -0.30
CA GLU A 680 12.82 -47.89 -0.56
C GLU A 680 12.02 -47.05 0.44
N SER A 681 12.21 -47.28 1.75
CA SER A 681 11.48 -46.53 2.79
C SER A 681 11.78 -45.03 2.75
N LEU A 682 13.05 -44.66 2.52
CA LEU A 682 13.44 -43.25 2.37
C LEU A 682 12.79 -42.59 1.16
N MET A 683 12.66 -43.33 0.05
CA MET A 683 12.06 -42.81 -1.17
C MET A 683 10.54 -42.67 -1.01
N ASP A 684 9.86 -43.64 -0.40
CA ASP A 684 8.43 -43.57 -0.11
C ASP A 684 8.09 -42.36 0.76
N LEU A 685 8.87 -42.12 1.83
CA LEU A 685 8.71 -40.95 2.69
C LEU A 685 8.90 -39.62 1.93
N ILE A 686 9.82 -39.61 0.96
CA ILE A 686 10.10 -38.42 0.14
C ILE A 686 9.01 -38.19 -0.90
N GLU A 687 8.43 -39.24 -1.48
CA GLU A 687 7.25 -39.17 -2.35
C GLU A 687 6.05 -38.61 -1.59
N GLU A 688 5.80 -39.12 -0.38
CA GLU A 688 4.75 -38.62 0.52
C GLU A 688 4.96 -37.13 0.85
N ALA A 689 6.19 -36.75 1.22
CA ALA A 689 6.53 -35.35 1.52
C ALA A 689 6.36 -34.41 0.30
N TRP A 690 6.61 -34.91 -0.91
CA TRP A 690 6.48 -34.15 -2.15
C TRP A 690 5.03 -34.07 -2.66
N GLY A 691 4.19 -35.06 -2.32
CA GLY A 691 2.76 -35.12 -2.61
C GLY A 691 2.40 -35.43 -4.06
N SER A 692 3.36 -35.84 -4.89
CA SER A 692 3.16 -36.24 -6.29
C SER A 692 4.30 -37.15 -6.72
N GLU A 693 4.11 -37.98 -7.74
CA GLU A 693 5.15 -38.93 -8.19
C GLU A 693 6.41 -38.17 -8.66
N MET A 694 7.51 -38.26 -7.90
CA MET A 694 8.83 -37.67 -8.18
C MET A 694 9.78 -38.65 -8.91
N PHE A 695 9.65 -39.95 -8.62
CA PHE A 695 10.49 -41.07 -9.04
C PHE A 695 9.67 -42.16 -9.75
N PRO A 696 9.31 -41.96 -11.04
CA PRO A 696 8.46 -42.91 -11.77
C PRO A 696 9.11 -44.27 -12.09
N ASP A 697 10.42 -44.42 -11.87
CA ASP A 697 11.17 -45.65 -12.11
C ASP A 697 12.09 -45.91 -10.91
N MET A 698 11.51 -46.52 -9.87
CA MET A 698 12.17 -46.83 -8.62
C MET A 698 13.43 -47.69 -8.81
N PRO A 699 13.41 -48.80 -9.59
CA PRO A 699 14.61 -49.61 -9.84
C PRO A 699 15.77 -48.82 -10.44
N ARG A 700 15.50 -47.91 -11.39
CA ARG A 700 16.54 -47.07 -11.99
C ARG A 700 17.13 -46.08 -11.00
N VAL A 701 16.33 -45.53 -10.09
CA VAL A 701 16.82 -44.59 -9.07
C VAL A 701 17.68 -45.30 -8.03
N ILE A 702 17.31 -46.52 -7.63
CA ILE A 702 18.13 -47.35 -6.74
C ILE A 702 19.52 -47.56 -7.36
N ARG A 703 19.60 -47.95 -8.64
CA ARG A 703 20.88 -48.07 -9.37
C ARG A 703 21.65 -46.74 -9.43
N GLU A 704 20.95 -45.61 -9.56
CA GLU A 704 21.57 -44.28 -9.55
C GLU A 704 22.18 -43.95 -8.19
N VAL A 705 21.48 -44.25 -7.08
CA VAL A 705 21.96 -44.10 -5.71
C VAL A 705 23.21 -44.96 -5.48
N GLU A 706 23.16 -46.23 -5.87
CA GLU A 706 24.28 -47.17 -5.74
C GLU A 706 25.51 -46.73 -6.54
N THR A 707 25.31 -46.27 -7.78
CA THR A 707 26.39 -45.74 -8.63
C THR A 707 27.02 -44.49 -8.03
N ARG A 708 26.24 -43.63 -7.38
CA ARG A 708 26.79 -42.44 -6.68
C ARG A 708 27.49 -42.84 -5.39
N LYS A 709 26.95 -43.82 -4.65
CA LYS A 709 27.57 -44.37 -3.44
C LYS A 709 28.97 -44.91 -3.74
N SER A 710 29.13 -45.74 -4.78
CA SER A 710 30.43 -46.29 -5.16
C SER A 710 31.46 -45.20 -5.50
N LYS A 711 31.06 -44.14 -6.21
CA LYS A 711 31.91 -42.96 -6.47
C LYS A 711 32.30 -42.21 -5.20
N LEU A 712 31.40 -42.09 -4.23
CA LEU A 712 31.66 -41.42 -2.96
C LEU A 712 32.59 -42.23 -2.05
N TRP A 713 32.56 -43.56 -2.13
CA TRP A 713 33.47 -44.43 -1.39
C TRP A 713 34.93 -44.17 -1.75
N ASN A 714 35.21 -44.00 -3.04
CA ASN A 714 36.54 -43.65 -3.53
C ASN A 714 37.00 -42.25 -3.09
N ARG A 715 36.05 -41.36 -2.73
CA ARG A 715 36.33 -39.96 -2.36
C ARG A 715 36.53 -39.75 -0.86
N TYR A 716 36.10 -40.69 -0.01
CA TYR A 716 36.16 -40.58 1.45
C TYR A 716 36.89 -41.74 2.17
N PRO A 717 38.08 -42.18 1.71
CA PRO A 717 38.76 -43.36 2.28
C PRO A 717 39.11 -43.19 3.77
N ARG A 718 39.41 -41.96 4.21
CA ARG A 718 39.76 -41.66 5.62
C ARG A 718 38.57 -41.74 6.58
N LEU A 719 37.34 -41.45 6.12
CA LEU A 719 36.13 -41.59 6.95
C LEU A 719 35.76 -43.05 7.14
N ILE A 720 35.92 -43.83 6.06
CA ILE A 720 35.65 -45.26 6.02
C ILE A 720 36.63 -46.01 6.94
N LYS A 721 37.94 -45.73 6.83
CA LYS A 721 38.96 -46.32 7.71
C LYS A 721 38.66 -46.09 9.19
N ARG A 722 38.30 -44.85 9.57
CA ARG A 722 37.92 -44.51 10.96
C ARG A 722 36.63 -45.16 11.47
N ALA A 723 35.71 -45.53 10.57
CA ALA A 723 34.49 -46.23 10.94
C ALA A 723 34.81 -47.69 11.26
N PHE A 724 35.55 -48.36 10.38
CA PHE A 724 35.96 -49.76 10.58
C PHE A 724 36.93 -49.92 11.77
N ASP A 725 37.84 -48.98 12.01
CA ASP A 725 38.74 -49.02 13.18
C ASP A 725 38.00 -48.90 14.53
N LYS A 726 36.76 -48.37 14.55
CA LYS A 726 35.94 -48.23 15.77
C LYS A 726 35.08 -49.45 16.09
N ASP A 727 34.86 -50.34 15.14
CA ASP A 727 34.06 -51.56 15.34
C ASP A 727 34.91 -52.73 15.89
N PHE A 728 36.23 -52.54 16.05
CA PHE A 728 37.18 -53.53 16.61
C PHE A 728 37.69 -53.19 18.04
N THR A 729 37.09 -52.21 18.72
CA THR A 729 37.34 -51.85 20.13
C THR A 729 36.03 -51.71 20.88
#